data_AF-A0A7C3S6W0-F1
#
_entry.id   AF-A0A7C3S6W0-F1
#
_cell.length_a   1.000
_cell.length_b   1.000
_cell.length_c   1.000
_cell.angle_alpha   90.00
_cell.angle_beta   90.00
_cell.angle_gamma   90.00
#
_symmetry.space_group_name_H-M   'P 1'
#
loop_
_entity.id
_entity.type
_entity.pdbx_description
1 polymer ?
#
loop_
_entity_poly.entity_id
_entity_poly.type
_entity_poly.pdbx_seq_one_letter_code
_entity_poly.pdbx_strand_id
1 'polypeptide(L)'
;MEVMLMRLGWMALAVLVASSVRAAHASVARVAVLVEPGMVAYGGTPALPAYRMVSALRRIGVPCEAITTAQAADGRTLTTQRFTVLVVPYGNAFPLDAYSGIRAFHAAGGCLVTTGVPFTHPCEKRGDRWVDLGHDGSRMGHTDGGIGTGGFAGPDARRGAGVTAAPGNPIGVRTGMLPNRAINPQWLDVSSLASDDQVVPVVLAGGSRPASALIRHRCAAFRNARDVWVGQVASGITEQDRYAALQLVARGVLWCLAEKGQLPPAGLRARIAKLDRMPKPGPLPANLPYKDSPRPWGDTFVPRSPAPARRLQVVDMATLSRDERIAVACLQGLTSRKQPVIWLNNDTNTQFWLDWHRQKGYIDGYERVGDWRTLFRRYASVYRGAVVPDPKLFRGDVLAANVAACEDLIVATPELAARLGIPVKRDLRSRFPTYAEGLRWLWRTYRGRLNHHLSMFVHPALLQTGSFAYALQWRALMFWIAGPVDDAEPGADMVAETRAVAEILAQMPPNTAVLGYPYAGEGVGIGEVDGVGLISRYAKSLIASDFLPNCSVMSGVRIAELRQPTQPPAPPLERGKVYVALVMSDGDNLCLWHNLFRARFENRAFGTFPLAFGMGPAIIELEPAVAQWFFEHASPTTEFIADVSGVAYMQPSKYATAYAQRDRVYSGFLRWTARLMRQTGMRSVRTVEGDDAEVARFAKALPFCHSMFPDMGRYSGRERIANLTYSLPDGTPVFRAVTSWRYGKEGFYREVREQVGSQRPEFVNGFAHVWTLGMEDLARIYAQRLPDVVFVTPTQLATLYRQARQRGWTR
;
A
#
# COMPACT_ATOMS: atom_id res chain seq x y z
N MET A 1 -26.28 74.64 5.34
CA MET A 1 -24.81 74.64 5.25
C MET A 1 -24.16 73.78 6.34
N GLU A 2 -24.69 73.79 7.58
CA GLU A 2 -24.20 72.92 8.67
C GLU A 2 -24.38 71.41 8.45
N VAL A 3 -25.44 70.97 7.77
CA VAL A 3 -25.67 69.53 7.49
C VAL A 3 -24.68 68.95 6.47
N MET A 4 -24.06 69.79 5.64
CA MET A 4 -23.07 69.38 4.63
C MET A 4 -21.67 69.24 5.22
N LEU A 5 -21.32 70.09 6.20
CA LEU A 5 -20.07 70.01 6.97
C LEU A 5 -20.06 68.79 7.91
N MET A 6 -21.22 68.39 8.46
CA MET A 6 -21.34 67.20 9.32
C MET A 6 -21.16 65.88 8.55
N ARG A 7 -21.59 65.81 7.27
CA ARG A 7 -21.41 64.60 6.43
C ARG A 7 -19.97 64.42 5.92
N LEU A 8 -19.25 65.51 5.68
CA LEU A 8 -17.82 65.47 5.32
C LEU A 8 -16.94 65.05 6.51
N GLY A 9 -17.28 65.45 7.74
CA GLY A 9 -16.58 65.03 8.96
C GLY A 9 -16.71 63.53 9.27
N TRP A 10 -17.88 62.93 9.00
CA TRP A 10 -18.11 61.49 9.21
C TRP A 10 -17.48 60.61 8.14
N MET A 11 -17.41 61.05 6.87
CA MET A 11 -16.65 60.33 5.83
C MET A 11 -15.14 60.41 6.05
N ALA A 12 -14.60 61.53 6.54
CA ALA A 12 -13.18 61.65 6.88
C ALA A 12 -12.80 60.73 8.06
N LEU A 13 -13.64 60.65 9.10
CA LEU A 13 -13.41 59.76 10.25
C LEU A 13 -13.58 58.28 9.88
N ALA A 14 -14.53 57.93 9.01
CA ALA A 14 -14.71 56.56 8.51
C ALA A 14 -13.57 56.12 7.58
N VAL A 15 -13.00 57.03 6.78
CA VAL A 15 -11.82 56.75 5.95
C VAL A 15 -10.55 56.67 6.80
N LEU A 16 -10.40 57.48 7.85
CA LEU A 16 -9.27 57.38 8.81
C LEU A 16 -9.36 56.13 9.70
N VAL A 17 -10.56 55.68 10.08
CA VAL A 17 -10.76 54.41 10.80
C VAL A 17 -10.63 53.21 9.86
N ALA A 18 -11.08 53.30 8.59
CA ALA A 18 -10.89 52.23 7.60
C ALA A 18 -9.43 52.11 7.11
N SER A 19 -8.67 53.22 7.08
CA SER A 19 -7.23 53.20 6.74
C SER A 19 -6.34 52.85 7.92
N SER A 20 -6.71 53.20 9.16
CA SER A 20 -6.00 52.72 10.36
C SER A 20 -6.33 51.26 10.74
N VAL A 21 -7.46 50.72 10.29
CA VAL A 21 -7.79 49.28 10.44
C VAL A 21 -7.29 48.42 9.27
N ARG A 22 -7.01 49.01 8.09
CA ARG A 22 -6.28 48.32 6.99
C ARG A 22 -4.75 48.37 7.10
N ALA A 23 -4.21 49.12 8.06
CA ALA A 23 -2.80 49.10 8.43
C ALA A 23 -2.52 48.22 9.69
N ALA A 24 -3.44 47.33 10.05
CA ALA A 24 -3.11 46.20 10.91
C ALA A 24 -2.21 45.24 10.12
N HIS A 25 -0.89 45.40 10.28
CA HIS A 25 0.19 44.57 9.74
C HIS A 25 -0.29 43.32 8.99
N ALA A 26 -0.41 43.40 7.66
CA ALA A 26 -0.24 42.21 6.85
C ALA A 26 1.17 41.70 7.17
N SER A 27 1.26 40.70 8.05
CA SER A 27 2.54 40.13 8.45
C SER A 27 3.18 39.57 7.19
N VAL A 28 4.16 40.27 6.62
CA VAL A 28 4.94 39.78 5.49
C VAL A 28 5.42 38.38 5.86
N ALA A 29 5.10 37.39 5.03
CA ALA A 29 5.45 36.00 5.32
C ALA A 29 6.97 35.87 5.41
N ARG A 30 7.51 35.69 6.63
CA ARG A 30 8.95 35.54 6.89
C ARG A 30 9.44 34.11 6.72
N VAL A 31 8.57 33.18 6.34
CA VAL A 31 8.88 31.76 6.17
C VAL A 31 8.45 31.30 4.80
N ALA A 32 9.38 30.77 4.01
CA ALA A 32 9.12 30.06 2.78
C ALA A 32 9.13 28.54 3.05
N VAL A 33 8.23 27.81 2.42
CA VAL A 33 8.26 26.35 2.33
C VAL A 33 8.41 25.99 0.87
N LEU A 34 9.45 25.23 0.52
CA LEU A 34 9.61 24.73 -0.83
C LEU A 34 8.53 23.68 -1.11
N VAL A 35 7.61 23.97 -2.04
CA VAL A 35 6.50 23.11 -2.44
C VAL A 35 6.50 22.97 -3.95
N GLU A 36 7.07 21.87 -4.40
CA GLU A 36 7.13 21.45 -5.79
C GLU A 36 6.35 20.13 -5.99
N PRO A 37 5.31 20.13 -6.83
CA PRO A 37 4.57 18.92 -7.19
C PRO A 37 5.47 17.86 -7.83
N GLY A 38 5.29 16.60 -7.43
CA GLY A 38 6.01 15.45 -7.99
C GLY A 38 7.50 15.38 -7.63
N MET A 39 8.02 16.31 -6.83
CA MET A 39 9.40 16.29 -6.35
C MET A 39 9.66 15.04 -5.51
N VAL A 40 10.78 14.36 -5.79
CA VAL A 40 11.20 13.15 -5.07
C VAL A 40 11.55 13.52 -3.63
N ALA A 41 11.09 12.70 -2.67
CA ALA A 41 11.51 12.78 -1.28
C ALA A 41 12.28 11.50 -0.91
N TYR A 42 13.49 11.65 -0.38
CA TYR A 42 14.35 10.51 -0.02
C TYR A 42 14.82 10.62 1.42
N GLY A 43 14.67 9.57 2.23
CA GLY A 43 15.18 9.56 3.62
C GLY A 43 14.69 10.71 4.51
N GLY A 44 13.54 11.33 4.21
CA GLY A 44 13.01 12.54 4.87
C GLY A 44 11.86 12.26 5.85
N THR A 45 10.92 13.21 5.99
CA THR A 45 9.69 13.07 6.82
C THR A 45 8.45 12.83 5.96
N PRO A 46 8.29 11.65 5.34
CA PRO A 46 7.26 11.41 4.32
C PRO A 46 5.83 11.52 4.85
N ALA A 47 5.61 11.31 6.17
CA ALA A 47 4.29 11.47 6.77
C ALA A 47 3.78 12.93 6.81
N LEU A 48 4.64 13.93 6.63
CA LEU A 48 4.29 15.35 6.63
C LEU A 48 4.74 16.02 5.32
N PRO A 49 3.95 15.93 4.24
CA PRO A 49 4.33 16.52 2.96
C PRO A 49 4.36 18.04 3.00
N ALA A 50 5.12 18.64 2.08
CA ALA A 50 5.42 20.07 2.00
C ALA A 50 4.18 20.98 2.09
N TYR A 51 3.13 20.67 1.32
CA TYR A 51 1.89 21.46 1.31
C TYR A 51 1.14 21.41 2.67
N ARG A 52 1.25 20.32 3.43
CA ARG A 52 0.69 20.22 4.79
C ARG A 52 1.51 21.00 5.81
N MET A 53 2.83 21.12 5.61
CA MET A 53 3.68 21.95 6.47
C MET A 53 3.22 23.40 6.47
N VAL A 54 2.91 23.96 5.30
CA VAL A 54 2.35 25.33 5.16
C VAL A 54 1.08 25.48 6.00
N SER A 55 0.13 24.56 5.82
CA SER A 55 -1.14 24.57 6.56
C SER A 55 -0.95 24.39 8.07
N ALA A 56 0.04 23.63 8.50
CA ALA A 56 0.33 23.39 9.92
C ALA A 56 1.02 24.60 10.58
N LEU A 57 1.97 25.24 9.89
CA LEU A 57 2.62 26.47 10.34
C LEU A 57 1.62 27.63 10.46
N ARG A 58 0.73 27.80 9.48
CA ARG A 58 -0.34 28.80 9.55
C ARG A 58 -1.28 28.58 10.73
N ARG A 59 -1.64 27.32 11.03
CA ARG A 59 -2.50 26.96 12.18
C ARG A 59 -1.92 27.38 13.53
N ILE A 60 -0.59 27.37 13.69
CA ILE A 60 0.07 27.87 14.90
C ILE A 60 0.32 29.38 14.87
N GLY A 61 -0.08 30.07 13.80
CA GLY A 61 0.06 31.51 13.63
C GLY A 61 1.44 31.93 13.11
N VAL A 62 2.13 31.06 12.37
CA VAL A 62 3.35 31.41 11.63
C VAL A 62 2.94 31.78 10.20
N PRO A 63 3.08 33.05 9.78
CA PRO A 63 2.85 33.47 8.40
C PRO A 63 3.90 32.82 7.49
N CYS A 64 3.45 31.96 6.57
CA CYS A 64 4.34 31.31 5.62
C CYS A 64 3.75 31.27 4.20
N GLU A 65 4.64 31.20 3.23
CA GLU A 65 4.37 31.15 1.80
C GLU A 65 4.93 29.85 1.20
N ALA A 66 4.20 29.24 0.27
CA ALA A 66 4.73 28.15 -0.55
C ALA A 66 5.48 28.74 -1.74
N ILE A 67 6.71 28.30 -1.99
CA ILE A 67 7.48 28.69 -3.17
C ILE A 67 7.86 27.48 -4.01
N THR A 68 7.93 27.65 -5.33
CA THR A 68 8.37 26.60 -6.27
C THR A 68 9.89 26.51 -6.36
N THR A 69 10.41 25.49 -7.04
CA THR A 69 11.86 25.38 -7.30
C THR A 69 12.38 26.55 -8.13
N ALA A 70 11.64 26.99 -9.14
CA ALA A 70 12.00 28.16 -9.96
C ALA A 70 12.08 29.45 -9.12
N GLN A 71 11.14 29.63 -8.18
CA GLN A 71 11.16 30.77 -7.25
C GLN A 71 12.32 30.68 -6.25
N ALA A 72 12.70 29.47 -5.83
CA ALA A 72 13.86 29.27 -4.96
C ALA A 72 15.19 29.48 -5.72
N ALA A 73 15.23 29.24 -7.03
CA ALA A 73 16.39 29.52 -7.89
C ALA A 73 16.57 31.02 -8.17
N ASP A 74 15.47 31.78 -8.21
CA ASP A 74 15.49 33.22 -8.48
C ASP A 74 15.96 34.04 -7.26
N GLY A 75 17.16 34.61 -7.36
CA GLY A 75 17.76 35.49 -6.35
C GLY A 75 17.03 36.81 -6.11
N ARG A 76 15.99 37.14 -6.90
CA ARG A 76 15.06 38.25 -6.60
C ARG A 76 13.90 37.81 -5.72
N THR A 77 13.56 36.53 -5.77
CA THR A 77 12.42 35.94 -5.06
C THR A 77 12.83 35.41 -3.68
N LEU A 78 13.87 34.58 -3.60
CA LEU A 78 14.38 34.03 -2.34
C LEU A 78 15.48 34.93 -1.76
N THR A 79 15.08 35.90 -0.94
CA THR A 79 16.01 36.88 -0.32
C THR A 79 15.80 36.99 1.19
N THR A 80 16.83 37.42 1.92
CA THR A 80 16.74 37.62 3.38
C THR A 80 15.89 38.83 3.78
N GLN A 81 15.63 39.73 2.84
CA GLN A 81 14.69 40.85 3.01
C GLN A 81 13.24 40.36 3.04
N ARG A 82 12.91 39.33 2.26
CA ARG A 82 11.56 38.75 2.17
C ARG A 82 11.38 37.62 3.17
N PHE A 83 12.26 36.63 3.14
CA PHE A 83 12.19 35.43 3.96
C PHE A 83 13.32 35.39 4.98
N THR A 84 13.05 34.76 6.10
CA THR A 84 14.03 34.50 7.16
C THR A 84 14.33 33.02 7.25
N VAL A 85 13.30 32.19 7.05
CA VAL A 85 13.43 30.74 7.06
C VAL A 85 13.00 30.18 5.70
N LEU A 86 13.79 29.25 5.16
CA LEU A 86 13.39 28.35 4.09
C LEU A 86 13.29 26.93 4.64
N VAL A 87 12.10 26.32 4.54
CA VAL A 87 11.89 24.90 4.85
C VAL A 87 12.13 24.07 3.58
N VAL A 88 13.03 23.10 3.64
CA VAL A 88 13.34 22.14 2.57
C VAL A 88 12.86 20.74 2.99
N PRO A 89 11.65 20.32 2.57
CA PRO A 89 10.94 19.19 3.16
C PRO A 89 11.17 17.83 2.47
N TYR A 90 12.16 17.73 1.58
CA TYR A 90 12.35 16.57 0.69
C TYR A 90 13.36 15.53 1.19
N GLY A 91 13.66 15.55 2.49
CA GLY A 91 14.70 14.71 3.06
C GLY A 91 16.07 15.04 2.48
N ASN A 92 16.75 14.01 2.02
CA ASN A 92 18.05 14.10 1.36
C ASN A 92 17.99 14.77 -0.01
N ALA A 93 16.82 14.74 -0.65
CA ALA A 93 16.62 15.21 -2.00
C ALA A 93 16.51 16.75 -2.05
N PHE A 94 17.01 17.34 -3.12
CA PHE A 94 16.90 18.78 -3.38
C PHE A 94 16.91 19.10 -4.88
N PRO A 95 16.22 20.14 -5.33
CA PRO A 95 16.25 20.55 -6.73
C PRO A 95 17.62 21.14 -7.08
N LEU A 96 18.32 20.53 -8.05
CA LEU A 96 19.66 20.95 -8.44
C LEU A 96 19.65 22.40 -8.96
N ASP A 97 18.66 22.77 -9.77
CA ASP A 97 18.56 24.10 -10.38
C ASP A 97 18.33 25.22 -9.35
N ALA A 98 17.74 24.91 -8.19
CA ALA A 98 17.54 25.90 -7.12
C ALA A 98 18.71 25.96 -6.13
N TYR A 99 19.68 25.05 -6.23
CA TYR A 99 20.77 24.94 -5.25
C TYR A 99 21.56 26.24 -5.09
N SER A 100 21.89 26.90 -6.19
CA SER A 100 22.63 28.17 -6.17
C SER A 100 21.86 29.29 -5.46
N GLY A 101 20.56 29.42 -5.72
CA GLY A 101 19.68 30.39 -5.07
C GLY A 101 19.52 30.12 -3.57
N ILE A 102 19.31 28.85 -3.19
CA ILE A 102 19.22 28.41 -1.78
C ILE A 102 20.54 28.71 -1.05
N ARG A 103 21.69 28.40 -1.66
CA ARG A 103 23.00 28.68 -1.07
C ARG A 103 23.25 30.18 -0.92
N ALA A 104 22.88 30.99 -1.91
CA ALA A 104 23.01 32.44 -1.82
C ALA A 104 22.15 33.04 -0.69
N PHE A 105 20.91 32.55 -0.55
CA PHE A 105 20.05 32.90 0.58
C PHE A 105 20.67 32.52 1.93
N HIS A 106 21.25 31.33 2.02
CA HIS A 106 21.92 30.87 3.24
C HIS A 106 23.17 31.73 3.57
N ALA A 107 24.03 31.99 2.57
CA ALA A 107 25.23 32.82 2.72
C ALA A 107 24.91 34.27 3.13
N ALA A 108 23.74 34.79 2.72
CA ALA A 108 23.24 36.10 3.16
C ALA A 108 22.69 36.10 4.61
N GLY A 109 22.81 34.99 5.34
CA GLY A 109 22.35 34.83 6.72
C GLY A 109 20.89 34.35 6.83
N GLY A 110 20.33 33.77 5.77
CA GLY A 110 19.07 33.05 5.80
C GLY A 110 19.13 31.80 6.68
N CYS A 111 17.99 31.25 7.07
CA CYS A 111 17.89 30.07 7.94
C CYS A 111 17.32 28.89 7.15
N LEU A 112 17.94 27.72 7.24
CA LEU A 112 17.43 26.49 6.61
C LEU A 112 16.80 25.57 7.65
N VAL A 113 15.60 25.07 7.37
CA VAL A 113 14.99 23.95 8.13
C VAL A 113 14.90 22.77 7.20
N THR A 114 15.73 21.76 7.42
CA THR A 114 15.91 20.62 6.52
C THR A 114 15.48 19.32 7.20
N THR A 115 14.97 18.39 6.40
CA THR A 115 14.60 17.03 6.85
C THR A 115 15.60 16.02 6.30
N GLY A 116 15.73 14.83 6.90
CA GLY A 116 16.68 13.82 6.42
C GLY A 116 18.16 14.23 6.56
N VAL A 117 19.01 13.76 5.65
CA VAL A 117 20.42 14.15 5.50
C VAL A 117 20.52 15.08 4.27
N PRO A 118 20.43 16.39 4.47
CA PRO A 118 20.09 17.32 3.39
C PRO A 118 21.19 17.44 2.35
N PHE A 119 20.80 17.80 1.14
CA PHE A 119 21.70 18.11 0.02
C PHE A 119 22.61 16.96 -0.43
N THR A 120 22.17 15.72 -0.28
CA THR A 120 22.92 14.52 -0.71
C THR A 120 22.34 13.81 -1.92
N HIS A 121 21.13 14.17 -2.37
CA HIS A 121 20.48 13.59 -3.55
C HIS A 121 20.00 14.71 -4.48
N PRO A 122 20.83 15.21 -5.40
CA PRO A 122 20.40 16.20 -6.38
C PRO A 122 19.32 15.61 -7.28
N CYS A 123 18.24 16.38 -7.50
CA CYS A 123 17.17 16.01 -8.40
C CYS A 123 17.02 17.01 -9.53
N GLU A 124 16.71 16.50 -10.71
CA GLU A 124 16.49 17.27 -11.94
C GLU A 124 15.10 16.97 -12.49
N LYS A 125 14.46 17.99 -13.08
CA LYS A 125 13.20 17.80 -13.79
C LYS A 125 13.47 17.39 -15.23
N ARG A 126 13.09 16.17 -15.60
CA ARG A 126 13.21 15.61 -16.95
C ARG A 126 11.82 15.41 -17.54
N GLY A 127 11.41 16.34 -18.42
CA GLY A 127 10.02 16.42 -18.87
C GLY A 127 9.08 16.72 -17.70
N ASP A 128 8.07 15.87 -17.50
CA ASP A 128 7.09 16.02 -16.42
C ASP A 128 7.47 15.29 -15.12
N ARG A 129 8.67 14.67 -15.05
CA ARG A 129 9.10 13.87 -13.89
C ARG A 129 10.35 14.44 -13.24
N TRP A 130 10.37 14.43 -11.91
CA TRP A 130 11.58 14.62 -11.14
C TRP A 130 12.37 13.31 -11.06
N VAL A 131 13.67 13.41 -11.27
CA VAL A 131 14.60 12.27 -11.26
C VAL A 131 15.68 12.52 -10.22
N ASP A 132 15.84 11.58 -9.29
CA ASP A 132 17.00 11.53 -8.39
C ASP A 132 18.24 11.12 -9.19
N LEU A 133 19.29 11.94 -9.14
CA LEU A 133 20.55 11.70 -9.85
C LEU A 133 21.51 10.79 -9.06
N GLY A 134 21.08 10.31 -7.89
CA GLY A 134 21.86 9.45 -7.02
C GLY A 134 22.59 10.23 -5.93
N HIS A 135 23.31 9.50 -5.09
CA HIS A 135 23.99 10.08 -3.94
C HIS A 135 25.20 10.94 -4.35
N ASP A 136 25.22 12.20 -3.89
CA ASP A 136 26.32 13.15 -4.04
C ASP A 136 26.45 14.04 -2.78
N GLY A 137 27.41 13.72 -1.92
CA GLY A 137 27.68 14.46 -0.69
C GLY A 137 28.52 15.73 -0.86
N SER A 138 29.03 16.05 -2.07
CA SER A 138 29.96 17.16 -2.28
C SER A 138 29.37 18.54 -1.95
N ARG A 139 28.04 18.65 -1.97
CA ARG A 139 27.29 19.90 -1.78
C ARG A 139 26.87 20.19 -0.34
N MET A 140 27.04 19.24 0.59
CA MET A 140 26.55 19.44 1.97
C MET A 140 27.55 20.17 2.89
N GLY A 141 28.85 20.02 2.65
CA GLY A 141 29.92 20.49 3.55
C GLY A 141 30.23 21.99 3.47
N HIS A 142 31.31 22.41 4.14
CA HIS A 142 31.84 23.79 4.12
C HIS A 142 32.88 24.04 3.03
N THR A 143 32.82 23.30 1.91
CA THR A 143 33.68 23.53 0.73
C THR A 143 33.24 24.77 -0.05
N ASP A 144 34.06 25.26 -0.98
CA ASP A 144 33.77 26.46 -1.80
C ASP A 144 32.45 26.39 -2.58
N GLY A 145 31.94 25.18 -2.84
CA GLY A 145 30.63 24.94 -3.47
C GLY A 145 29.55 24.39 -2.53
N GLY A 146 29.88 24.09 -1.27
CA GLY A 146 28.97 23.45 -0.31
C GLY A 146 28.01 24.43 0.37
N ILE A 147 26.93 23.90 0.94
CA ILE A 147 25.88 24.70 1.60
C ILE A 147 26.09 24.86 3.11
N GLY A 148 27.11 24.22 3.68
CA GLY A 148 27.50 24.42 5.09
C GLY A 148 26.57 23.77 6.12
N THR A 149 25.76 22.78 5.75
CA THR A 149 24.86 22.10 6.70
C THR A 149 25.57 21.02 7.53
N GLY A 150 26.83 20.73 7.23
CA GLY A 150 27.62 19.66 7.85
C GLY A 150 27.40 18.31 7.17
N GLY A 151 28.37 17.41 7.28
CA GLY A 151 28.32 16.00 6.89
C GLY A 151 27.61 15.10 7.92
N PHE A 152 27.57 13.80 7.67
CA PHE A 152 26.83 12.83 8.48
C PHE A 152 27.64 11.55 8.74
N ALA A 153 27.24 10.81 9.77
CA ALA A 153 27.74 9.47 10.05
C ALA A 153 26.60 8.50 10.42
N GLY A 154 26.94 7.21 10.49
CA GLY A 154 25.97 6.13 10.71
C GLY A 154 25.19 5.72 9.45
N PRO A 155 24.13 4.92 9.60
CA PRO A 155 23.54 4.45 10.85
C PRO A 155 24.37 3.35 11.54
N ASP A 156 24.05 2.99 12.79
CA ASP A 156 24.78 1.92 13.50
C ASP A 156 24.56 0.55 12.82
N ALA A 157 25.62 -0.25 12.74
CA ALA A 157 25.54 -1.62 12.19
C ALA A 157 24.62 -2.54 13.01
N ARG A 158 24.44 -2.25 14.31
CA ARG A 158 23.46 -2.92 15.17
C ARG A 158 22.11 -2.20 15.02
N ARG A 159 21.12 -2.86 14.40
CA ARG A 159 19.77 -2.30 14.26
C ARG A 159 19.18 -1.98 15.65
N GLY A 160 18.70 -0.74 15.84
CA GLY A 160 17.74 -0.43 16.91
C GLY A 160 18.21 0.46 18.07
N ALA A 161 19.18 1.36 17.90
CA ALA A 161 19.47 2.37 18.92
C ALA A 161 18.27 3.34 19.07
N GLY A 162 17.65 3.42 20.25
CA GLY A 162 16.57 4.37 20.50
C GLY A 162 17.01 5.83 20.34
N VAL A 163 16.05 6.72 20.08
CA VAL A 163 16.28 8.17 20.13
C VAL A 163 15.68 8.78 21.39
N THR A 164 16.36 9.79 21.93
CA THR A 164 15.91 10.55 23.09
C THR A 164 16.05 12.05 22.82
N ALA A 165 15.19 12.87 23.42
CA ALA A 165 15.41 14.31 23.36
C ALA A 165 16.69 14.67 24.12
N ALA A 166 17.47 15.61 23.57
CA ALA A 166 18.64 16.16 24.23
C ALA A 166 18.20 16.97 25.47
N PRO A 167 18.83 16.76 26.65
CA PRO A 167 18.54 17.55 27.84
C PRO A 167 18.69 19.05 27.57
N GLY A 168 17.71 19.85 28.01
CA GLY A 168 17.77 21.31 27.91
C GLY A 168 17.70 21.89 26.50
N ASN A 169 17.32 21.11 25.47
CA ASN A 169 17.20 21.65 24.10
C ASN A 169 16.27 22.88 24.07
N PRO A 170 16.66 23.97 23.37
CA PRO A 170 16.01 25.28 23.51
C PRO A 170 14.62 25.34 22.84
N ILE A 171 14.25 24.29 22.10
CA ILE A 171 12.96 24.20 21.41
C ILE A 171 11.93 23.34 22.16
N GLY A 172 12.29 22.81 23.33
CA GLY A 172 11.36 22.11 24.22
C GLY A 172 10.85 20.78 23.66
N VAL A 173 11.60 20.13 22.78
CA VAL A 173 11.31 18.77 22.31
C VAL A 173 11.52 17.82 23.47
N ARG A 174 10.57 16.91 23.68
CA ARG A 174 10.59 15.90 24.76
C ARG A 174 10.64 14.51 24.16
N THR A 175 11.29 13.55 24.82
CA THR A 175 11.36 12.16 24.34
C THR A 175 9.97 11.58 24.06
N GLY A 176 8.97 11.91 24.89
CA GLY A 176 7.58 11.51 24.68
C GLY A 176 6.93 12.03 23.39
N MET A 177 7.52 13.01 22.69
CA MET A 177 7.04 13.51 21.39
C MET A 177 7.58 12.71 20.20
N LEU A 178 8.66 11.96 20.38
CA LEU A 178 9.34 11.20 19.31
C LEU A 178 8.57 9.90 19.01
N PRO A 179 8.75 9.27 17.84
CA PRO A 179 8.07 8.01 17.52
C PRO A 179 8.40 6.90 18.53
N ASN A 180 7.41 6.15 19.00
CA ASN A 180 7.59 5.02 19.92
C ASN A 180 7.98 3.74 19.16
N ARG A 181 9.04 3.79 18.36
CA ARG A 181 9.58 2.64 17.61
C ARG A 181 11.10 2.69 17.58
N ALA A 182 11.73 1.53 17.41
CA ALA A 182 13.15 1.48 17.11
C ALA A 182 13.40 2.19 15.77
N ILE A 183 14.25 3.21 15.79
CA ILE A 183 14.75 3.89 14.60
C ILE A 183 16.26 3.79 14.59
N ASN A 184 16.88 3.81 13.41
CA ASN A 184 18.35 3.79 13.29
C ASN A 184 18.76 4.94 12.38
N PRO A 185 18.68 6.19 12.88
CA PRO A 185 18.88 7.36 12.04
C PRO A 185 20.37 7.60 11.79
N GLN A 186 20.68 8.21 10.66
CA GLN A 186 21.94 8.93 10.47
C GLN A 186 21.97 10.15 11.39
N TRP A 187 23.17 10.56 11.81
CA TRP A 187 23.36 11.73 12.67
C TRP A 187 24.34 12.72 12.04
N LEU A 188 24.23 13.99 12.44
CA LEU A 188 25.16 15.06 12.05
C LEU A 188 26.56 14.73 12.59
N ASP A 189 27.55 14.69 11.70
CA ASP A 189 28.95 14.65 12.09
C ASP A 189 29.41 16.06 12.44
N VAL A 190 29.44 16.37 13.73
CA VAL A 190 29.81 17.71 14.22
C VAL A 190 31.23 18.12 13.77
N SER A 191 32.14 17.17 13.57
CA SER A 191 33.52 17.46 13.16
C SER A 191 33.63 17.98 11.72
N SER A 192 32.59 17.79 10.92
CA SER A 192 32.52 18.25 9.53
C SER A 192 32.00 19.68 9.36
N LEU A 193 31.54 20.32 10.44
CA LEU A 193 31.18 21.73 10.46
C LEU A 193 32.41 22.61 10.67
N ALA A 194 32.32 23.88 10.30
CA ALA A 194 33.36 24.85 10.65
C ALA A 194 33.53 24.95 12.17
N SER A 195 34.76 25.07 12.66
CA SER A 195 35.09 25.09 14.09
C SER A 195 34.39 26.20 14.88
N ASP A 196 34.06 27.30 14.21
CA ASP A 196 33.37 28.44 14.83
C ASP A 196 31.86 28.22 14.97
N ASP A 197 31.29 27.27 14.23
CA ASP A 197 29.85 27.01 14.24
C ASP A 197 29.46 26.28 15.52
N GLN A 198 28.32 26.68 16.09
CA GLN A 198 27.81 26.08 17.33
C GLN A 198 26.68 25.11 17.03
N VAL A 199 26.86 23.85 17.41
CA VAL A 199 25.82 22.82 17.36
C VAL A 199 25.11 22.70 18.71
N VAL A 200 23.78 22.73 18.68
CA VAL A 200 22.93 22.48 19.84
C VAL A 200 22.07 21.24 19.53
N PRO A 201 22.37 20.07 20.14
CA PRO A 201 21.59 18.86 19.92
C PRO A 201 20.12 19.03 20.35
N VAL A 202 19.21 18.44 19.58
CA VAL A 202 17.76 18.38 19.86
C VAL A 202 17.34 16.95 20.15
N VAL A 203 17.78 16.00 19.32
CA VAL A 203 17.50 14.57 19.45
C VAL A 203 18.81 13.82 19.35
N LEU A 204 19.02 12.88 20.27
CA LEU A 204 20.21 12.06 20.38
C LEU A 204 19.91 10.63 19.93
N ALA A 205 20.71 10.09 19.02
CA ALA A 205 20.79 8.66 18.73
C ALA A 205 21.88 8.01 19.59
N GLY A 206 21.59 6.83 20.13
CA GLY A 206 22.53 6.10 20.99
C GLY A 206 22.93 6.88 22.26
N GLY A 207 22.13 7.86 22.66
CA GLY A 207 22.31 8.67 23.87
C GLY A 207 23.27 9.87 23.75
N SER A 208 24.06 10.00 22.69
CA SER A 208 25.07 11.08 22.58
C SER A 208 25.21 11.71 21.20
N ARG A 209 24.75 11.06 20.12
CA ARG A 209 25.00 11.51 18.74
C ARG A 209 23.82 12.36 18.23
N PRO A 210 24.03 13.54 17.64
CA PRO A 210 22.94 14.44 17.26
C PRO A 210 22.19 13.96 16.01
N ALA A 211 21.13 13.16 16.21
CA ALA A 211 20.20 12.76 15.15
C ALA A 211 19.33 13.93 14.65
N SER A 212 19.15 14.95 15.49
CA SER A 212 18.64 16.27 15.10
C SER A 212 19.37 17.34 15.90
N ALA A 213 19.66 18.47 15.26
CA ALA A 213 20.39 19.57 15.87
C ALA A 213 19.95 20.94 15.33
N LEU A 214 20.24 21.97 16.12
CA LEU A 214 20.21 23.37 15.72
C LEU A 214 21.65 23.82 15.50
N ILE A 215 21.89 24.63 14.48
CA ILE A 215 23.23 25.07 14.10
C ILE A 215 23.23 26.60 14.07
N ARG A 216 24.17 27.22 14.78
CA ARG A 216 24.42 28.67 14.69
C ARG A 216 25.71 28.88 13.91
N HIS A 217 25.58 29.37 12.68
CA HIS A 217 26.74 29.64 11.85
C HIS A 217 27.45 30.93 12.27
N ARG A 218 28.73 30.79 12.60
CA ARG A 218 29.67 31.88 12.91
C ARG A 218 30.84 31.92 11.92
N CYS A 219 30.99 30.88 11.10
CA CYS A 219 31.94 30.83 10.00
C CYS A 219 31.74 31.99 9.01
N ALA A 220 32.79 32.28 8.23
CA ALA A 220 32.79 33.39 7.30
C ALA A 220 31.74 33.25 6.18
N ALA A 221 31.55 32.03 5.66
CA ALA A 221 30.70 31.77 4.49
C ALA A 221 29.19 31.89 4.78
N PHE A 222 28.75 31.58 6.00
CA PHE A 222 27.32 31.52 6.38
C PHE A 222 27.03 32.33 7.63
N ARG A 223 27.80 33.40 7.86
CA ARG A 223 27.71 34.22 9.07
C ARG A 223 26.26 34.66 9.33
N ASN A 224 25.80 34.49 10.57
CA ASN A 224 24.44 34.85 11.03
C ASN A 224 23.30 33.94 10.54
N ALA A 225 23.58 32.88 9.80
CA ALA A 225 22.58 31.85 9.50
C ALA A 225 22.25 30.99 10.74
N ARG A 226 21.04 30.39 10.73
CA ARG A 226 20.51 29.55 11.81
C ARG A 226 19.80 28.37 11.21
N ASP A 227 20.41 27.19 11.30
CA ASP A 227 19.92 26.01 10.62
C ASP A 227 19.33 25.00 11.59
N VAL A 228 18.37 24.23 11.09
CA VAL A 228 17.71 23.14 11.81
C VAL A 228 17.88 21.89 10.98
N TRP A 229 18.72 20.99 11.47
CA TRP A 229 18.83 19.64 10.97
C TRP A 229 17.78 18.79 11.69
N VAL A 230 16.61 18.56 11.08
CA VAL A 230 15.56 17.70 11.66
C VAL A 230 15.97 16.22 11.63
N GLY A 231 16.72 15.82 10.60
CA GLY A 231 17.28 14.48 10.50
C GLY A 231 16.26 13.44 10.09
N GLN A 232 16.63 12.17 10.28
CA GLN A 232 15.80 11.00 9.96
C GLN A 232 14.95 10.54 11.16
N VAL A 233 14.72 11.42 12.14
CA VAL A 233 14.05 11.09 13.41
C VAL A 233 12.60 10.65 13.22
N ALA A 234 11.92 11.18 12.21
CA ALA A 234 10.50 10.94 11.94
C ALA A 234 10.26 10.51 10.48
N SER A 235 11.05 9.54 10.02
CA SER A 235 11.09 9.11 8.62
C SER A 235 10.06 8.07 8.20
N GLY A 236 9.21 7.62 9.12
CA GLY A 236 8.13 6.70 8.81
C GLY A 236 6.91 7.41 8.23
N ILE A 237 5.92 6.62 7.84
CA ILE A 237 4.61 7.08 7.31
C ILE A 237 3.48 6.93 8.34
N THR A 238 3.80 6.96 9.63
CA THR A 238 2.80 6.81 10.70
C THR A 238 2.29 8.16 11.22
N GLU A 239 1.19 8.15 11.96
CA GLU A 239 0.71 9.33 12.69
C GLU A 239 1.72 9.88 13.70
N GLN A 240 2.46 8.99 14.37
CA GLN A 240 3.48 9.42 15.32
C GLN A 240 4.66 10.07 14.61
N ASP A 241 5.08 9.53 13.45
CA ASP A 241 6.08 10.17 12.60
C ASP A 241 5.59 11.54 12.11
N ARG A 242 4.33 11.65 11.62
CA ARG A 242 3.75 12.95 11.23
C ARG A 242 3.76 13.96 12.37
N TYR A 243 3.32 13.53 13.56
CA TYR A 243 3.30 14.37 14.76
C TYR A 243 4.71 14.83 15.13
N ALA A 244 5.67 13.91 15.20
CA ALA A 244 7.05 14.21 15.54
C ALA A 244 7.71 15.14 14.51
N ALA A 245 7.52 14.88 13.22
CA ALA A 245 7.98 15.73 12.13
C ALA A 245 7.42 17.15 12.26
N LEU A 246 6.12 17.28 12.52
CA LEU A 246 5.49 18.59 12.73
C LEU A 246 6.09 19.32 13.94
N GLN A 247 6.28 18.62 15.07
CA GLN A 247 6.87 19.22 16.26
C GLN A 247 8.31 19.69 15.98
N LEU A 248 9.14 18.89 15.31
CA LEU A 248 10.53 19.25 15.01
C LEU A 248 10.60 20.43 14.02
N VAL A 249 9.89 20.35 12.89
CA VAL A 249 9.89 21.40 11.87
C VAL A 249 9.32 22.71 12.42
N ALA A 250 8.14 22.67 13.05
CA ALA A 250 7.48 23.89 13.52
C ALA A 250 8.27 24.56 14.65
N ARG A 251 8.81 23.79 15.61
CA ARG A 251 9.62 24.37 16.69
C ARG A 251 10.96 24.90 16.17
N GLY A 252 11.57 24.22 15.19
CA GLY A 252 12.75 24.72 14.49
C GLY A 252 12.52 26.06 13.80
N VAL A 253 11.44 26.18 13.03
CA VAL A 253 11.03 27.46 12.39
C VAL A 253 10.86 28.56 13.43
N LEU A 254 10.17 28.27 14.54
CA LEU A 254 9.98 29.24 15.63
C LEU A 254 11.31 29.67 16.28
N TRP A 255 12.26 28.75 16.42
CA TRP A 255 13.60 29.05 16.93
C TRP A 255 14.39 29.94 15.99
N CYS A 256 14.41 29.66 14.69
CA CYS A 256 15.07 30.52 13.71
C CYS A 256 14.49 31.94 13.75
N LEU A 257 13.16 32.09 13.76
CA LEU A 257 12.53 33.41 13.86
C LEU A 257 12.89 34.15 15.16
N ALA A 258 12.98 33.43 16.28
CA ALA A 258 13.36 34.00 17.57
C ALA A 258 14.85 34.44 17.61
N GLU A 259 15.76 33.59 17.13
CA GLU A 259 17.20 33.90 17.04
C GLU A 259 17.49 35.08 16.10
N LYS A 260 16.65 35.29 15.09
CA LYS A 260 16.73 36.43 14.17
C LYS A 260 16.00 37.67 14.70
N GLY A 261 15.49 37.64 15.93
CA GLY A 261 14.81 38.78 16.58
C GLY A 261 13.42 39.10 16.02
N GLN A 262 12.86 38.22 15.18
CA GLN A 262 11.57 38.44 14.51
C GLN A 262 10.38 37.81 15.23
N LEU A 263 10.65 37.02 16.27
CA LEU A 263 9.62 36.46 17.13
C LEU A 263 9.98 36.76 18.61
N PRO A 264 9.30 37.72 19.24
CA PRO A 264 9.55 38.04 20.65
C PRO A 264 9.31 36.84 21.58
N PRO A 265 9.96 36.77 22.75
CA PRO A 265 9.85 35.62 23.66
C PRO A 265 8.41 35.26 24.06
N ALA A 266 7.53 36.25 24.26
CA ALA A 266 6.11 36.01 24.54
C ALA A 266 5.39 35.33 23.35
N GLY A 267 5.68 35.77 22.12
CA GLY A 267 5.14 35.18 20.90
C GLY A 267 5.66 33.77 20.63
N LEU A 268 6.92 33.49 20.98
CA LEU A 268 7.51 32.14 20.94
C LEU A 268 6.80 31.21 21.94
N ARG A 269 6.70 31.61 23.20
CA ARG A 269 6.02 30.83 24.26
C ARG A 269 4.57 30.51 23.88
N ALA A 270 3.84 31.49 23.36
CA ALA A 270 2.44 31.29 22.95
C ALA A 270 2.30 30.25 21.82
N ARG A 271 3.20 30.25 20.83
CA ARG A 271 3.16 29.29 19.71
C ARG A 271 3.66 27.90 20.11
N ILE A 272 4.68 27.81 20.96
CA ILE A 272 5.10 26.55 21.57
C ILE A 272 3.95 25.94 22.39
N ALA A 273 3.24 26.75 23.18
CA ALA A 273 2.09 26.27 23.96
C ALA A 273 0.97 25.71 23.06
N LYS A 274 0.75 26.26 21.86
CA LYS A 274 -0.17 25.67 20.86
C LYS A 274 0.32 24.30 20.39
N LEU A 275 1.62 24.14 20.13
CA LEU A 275 2.22 22.87 19.74
C LEU A 275 2.17 21.84 20.87
N ASP A 276 2.37 22.24 22.13
CA ASP A 276 2.27 21.36 23.30
C ASP A 276 0.85 20.85 23.56
N ARG A 277 -0.18 21.61 23.14
CA ARG A 277 -1.59 21.19 23.22
C ARG A 277 -2.00 20.23 22.10
N MET A 278 -1.17 20.05 21.06
CA MET A 278 -1.47 19.07 20.02
C MET A 278 -1.31 17.67 20.63
N PRO A 279 -2.37 16.83 20.63
CA PRO A 279 -2.27 15.51 21.23
C PRO A 279 -1.35 14.64 20.37
N LYS A 280 -0.41 13.96 21.01
CA LYS A 280 0.33 12.88 20.34
C LYS A 280 -0.67 11.77 19.99
N PRO A 281 -0.69 11.28 18.73
CA PRO A 281 -1.56 10.20 18.34
C PRO A 281 -1.33 8.94 19.18
N GLY A 282 -2.41 8.36 19.71
CA GLY A 282 -2.38 7.09 20.42
C GLY A 282 -2.06 5.92 19.49
N PRO A 283 -1.80 4.71 20.03
CA PRO A 283 -1.64 3.52 19.19
C PRO A 283 -2.90 3.25 18.37
N LEU A 284 -2.75 2.54 17.26
CA LEU A 284 -3.90 1.94 16.55
C LEU A 284 -4.60 0.94 17.49
N PRO A 285 -5.92 0.68 17.30
CA PRO A 285 -6.65 -0.28 18.12
C PRO A 285 -5.89 -1.61 18.29
N ALA A 286 -5.82 -2.10 19.53
CA ALA A 286 -5.06 -3.28 19.93
C ALA A 286 -5.72 -3.92 21.16
N ASN A 287 -5.20 -5.07 21.59
CA ASN A 287 -5.77 -5.87 22.68
C ASN A 287 -7.26 -6.22 22.47
N LEU A 288 -7.64 -6.45 21.21
CA LEU A 288 -9.01 -6.73 20.84
C LEU A 288 -9.45 -8.10 21.38
N PRO A 289 -10.68 -8.22 21.92
CA PRO A 289 -11.21 -9.51 22.30
C PRO A 289 -11.48 -10.35 21.06
N TYR A 290 -11.31 -11.67 21.17
CA TYR A 290 -11.87 -12.58 20.17
C TYR A 290 -13.36 -12.74 20.44
N LYS A 291 -14.18 -12.40 19.45
CA LYS A 291 -15.61 -12.69 19.43
C LYS A 291 -15.90 -13.52 18.19
N ASP A 292 -16.42 -14.72 18.41
CA ASP A 292 -16.94 -15.52 17.31
C ASP A 292 -18.18 -14.82 16.72
N SER A 293 -18.27 -14.80 15.41
CA SER A 293 -19.34 -14.12 14.69
C SER A 293 -19.72 -14.96 13.48
N PRO A 294 -20.95 -15.49 13.41
CA PRO A 294 -21.38 -16.27 12.26
C PRO A 294 -21.40 -15.38 11.01
N ARG A 295 -21.05 -15.98 9.86
CA ARG A 295 -21.17 -15.30 8.57
C ARG A 295 -22.64 -15.28 8.13
N PRO A 296 -23.18 -14.15 7.64
CA PRO A 296 -24.60 -14.04 7.29
C PRO A 296 -25.01 -14.89 6.06
N TRP A 297 -24.06 -15.45 5.32
CA TRP A 297 -24.30 -16.34 4.17
C TRP A 297 -24.01 -17.81 4.45
N GLY A 298 -23.68 -18.17 5.71
CA GLY A 298 -23.38 -19.54 6.09
C GLY A 298 -21.92 -19.95 5.88
N ASP A 299 -21.73 -21.18 5.41
CA ASP A 299 -20.49 -21.95 5.62
C ASP A 299 -19.51 -21.91 4.44
N THR A 300 -19.24 -20.70 3.94
CA THR A 300 -18.20 -20.42 2.93
C THR A 300 -17.32 -19.27 3.41
N PHE A 301 -16.05 -19.26 3.01
CA PHE A 301 -15.10 -18.23 3.41
C PHE A 301 -15.51 -16.85 2.88
N VAL A 302 -15.93 -16.79 1.61
CA VAL A 302 -16.55 -15.63 0.96
C VAL A 302 -17.98 -15.97 0.51
N PRO A 303 -18.89 -14.99 0.40
CA PRO A 303 -20.27 -15.29 0.05
C PRO A 303 -20.41 -15.79 -1.39
N ARG A 304 -21.37 -16.68 -1.65
CA ARG A 304 -21.61 -17.19 -3.00
C ARG A 304 -22.93 -16.68 -3.52
N SER A 305 -22.95 -16.13 -4.72
CA SER A 305 -24.22 -15.71 -5.35
C SER A 305 -25.20 -16.89 -5.45
N PRO A 306 -26.51 -16.60 -5.57
CA PRO A 306 -27.45 -17.55 -6.13
C PRO A 306 -26.98 -18.07 -7.50
N ALA A 307 -27.51 -19.21 -7.93
CA ALA A 307 -27.20 -19.72 -9.27
C ALA A 307 -27.55 -18.67 -10.34
N PRO A 308 -26.69 -18.46 -11.35
CA PRO A 308 -26.97 -17.51 -12.41
C PRO A 308 -28.22 -17.91 -13.20
N ALA A 309 -28.89 -16.95 -13.82
CA ALA A 309 -29.97 -17.25 -14.74
C ALA A 309 -29.45 -18.13 -15.89
N ARG A 310 -30.30 -19.06 -16.33
CA ARG A 310 -30.02 -19.94 -17.47
C ARG A 310 -29.64 -19.17 -18.74
N ARG A 311 -30.21 -17.97 -18.92
CA ARG A 311 -29.89 -17.07 -20.04
C ARG A 311 -29.47 -15.71 -19.50
N LEU A 312 -28.23 -15.30 -19.78
CA LEU A 312 -27.69 -14.01 -19.33
C LEU A 312 -27.93 -12.88 -20.34
N GLN A 313 -28.01 -11.66 -19.84
CA GLN A 313 -28.02 -10.42 -20.61
C GLN A 313 -26.60 -9.86 -20.62
N VAL A 314 -25.98 -9.79 -21.80
CA VAL A 314 -24.59 -9.38 -21.98
C VAL A 314 -24.55 -7.91 -22.38
N VAL A 315 -23.83 -7.12 -21.60
CA VAL A 315 -23.58 -5.71 -21.91
C VAL A 315 -22.12 -5.57 -22.36
N ASP A 316 -21.93 -5.13 -23.59
CA ASP A 316 -20.61 -4.80 -24.11
C ASP A 316 -20.15 -3.49 -23.50
N MET A 317 -19.21 -3.57 -22.56
CA MET A 317 -18.78 -2.44 -21.76
C MET A 317 -17.92 -1.47 -22.58
N ALA A 318 -17.19 -1.97 -23.58
CA ALA A 318 -16.26 -1.21 -24.41
C ALA A 318 -16.86 0.08 -25.03
N THR A 319 -18.16 0.07 -25.32
CA THR A 319 -18.89 1.18 -25.95
C THR A 319 -19.41 2.22 -24.96
N LEU A 320 -19.31 1.94 -23.65
CA LEU A 320 -19.86 2.76 -22.60
C LEU A 320 -18.82 3.74 -22.03
N SER A 321 -19.30 4.92 -21.64
CA SER A 321 -18.54 5.88 -20.84
C SER A 321 -18.25 5.34 -19.44
N ARG A 322 -17.29 5.95 -18.73
CA ARG A 322 -16.93 5.59 -17.36
C ARG A 322 -18.16 5.50 -16.44
N ASP A 323 -18.99 6.53 -16.43
CA ASP A 323 -20.13 6.61 -15.51
C ASP A 323 -21.25 5.64 -15.89
N GLU A 324 -21.43 5.39 -17.19
CA GLU A 324 -22.35 4.35 -17.70
C GLU A 324 -21.92 2.95 -17.24
N ARG A 325 -20.62 2.64 -17.32
CA ARG A 325 -20.07 1.35 -16.84
C ARG A 325 -20.32 1.16 -15.34
N ILE A 326 -20.07 2.21 -14.54
CA ILE A 326 -20.31 2.18 -13.10
C ILE A 326 -21.81 1.95 -12.80
N ALA A 327 -22.71 2.63 -13.53
CA ALA A 327 -24.15 2.46 -13.35
C ALA A 327 -24.59 1.02 -13.70
N VAL A 328 -24.14 0.47 -14.82
CA VAL A 328 -24.47 -0.92 -15.23
C VAL A 328 -23.89 -1.92 -14.23
N ALA A 329 -22.69 -1.70 -13.71
CA ALA A 329 -22.10 -2.53 -12.66
C ALA A 329 -22.91 -2.48 -11.35
N CYS A 330 -23.44 -1.32 -10.96
CA CYS A 330 -24.39 -1.22 -9.84
C CYS A 330 -25.63 -2.09 -10.10
N LEU A 331 -26.20 -2.01 -11.31
CA LEU A 331 -27.37 -2.82 -11.68
C LEU A 331 -27.07 -4.32 -11.65
N GLN A 332 -25.90 -4.75 -12.12
CA GLN A 332 -25.46 -6.14 -12.00
C GLN A 332 -25.39 -6.56 -10.52
N GLY A 333 -24.72 -5.78 -9.66
CA GLY A 333 -24.61 -6.11 -8.24
C GLY A 333 -25.97 -6.21 -7.54
N LEU A 334 -26.91 -5.31 -7.85
CA LEU A 334 -28.25 -5.30 -7.26
C LEU A 334 -29.12 -6.46 -7.76
N THR A 335 -29.12 -6.75 -9.06
CA THR A 335 -29.87 -7.90 -9.61
C THR A 335 -29.35 -9.22 -9.04
N SER A 336 -28.02 -9.37 -8.93
CA SER A 336 -27.37 -10.58 -8.40
C SER A 336 -27.72 -10.90 -6.95
N ARG A 337 -28.29 -9.97 -6.18
CA ARG A 337 -28.82 -10.28 -4.82
C ARG A 337 -29.96 -11.28 -4.84
N LYS A 338 -30.78 -11.27 -5.90
CA LYS A 338 -31.86 -12.25 -6.10
C LYS A 338 -31.43 -13.35 -7.04
N GLN A 339 -30.89 -12.97 -8.19
CA GLN A 339 -30.39 -13.90 -9.21
C GLN A 339 -29.44 -13.13 -10.14
N PRO A 340 -28.22 -13.63 -10.39
CA PRO A 340 -27.33 -13.02 -11.37
C PRO A 340 -27.90 -13.14 -12.79
N VAL A 341 -28.13 -12.01 -13.47
CA VAL A 341 -28.75 -11.97 -14.81
C VAL A 341 -27.98 -11.16 -15.84
N ILE A 342 -27.01 -10.33 -15.41
CA ILE A 342 -26.22 -9.44 -16.27
C ILE A 342 -24.78 -9.93 -16.30
N TRP A 343 -24.18 -10.01 -17.49
CA TRP A 343 -22.74 -10.23 -17.69
C TRP A 343 -22.11 -8.96 -18.27
N LEU A 344 -21.06 -8.47 -17.63
CA LEU A 344 -20.27 -7.33 -18.10
C LEU A 344 -19.16 -7.85 -19.02
N ASN A 345 -19.28 -7.60 -20.32
CA ASN A 345 -18.30 -8.03 -21.31
C ASN A 345 -17.31 -6.89 -21.57
N ASN A 346 -16.13 -6.96 -20.97
CA ASN A 346 -15.11 -5.91 -21.06
C ASN A 346 -14.16 -6.13 -22.24
N ASP A 347 -13.86 -7.39 -22.56
CA ASP A 347 -12.81 -7.80 -23.48
C ASP A 347 -13.01 -9.25 -23.96
N THR A 348 -12.06 -9.76 -24.74
CA THR A 348 -12.08 -11.15 -25.23
C THR A 348 -11.90 -12.18 -24.13
N ASN A 349 -11.25 -11.83 -23.00
CA ASN A 349 -11.08 -12.75 -21.88
C ASN A 349 -12.40 -12.95 -21.13
N THR A 350 -13.12 -11.88 -20.85
CA THR A 350 -14.47 -11.96 -20.28
C THR A 350 -15.43 -12.68 -21.21
N GLN A 351 -15.29 -12.54 -22.53
CA GLN A 351 -16.05 -13.32 -23.49
C GLN A 351 -15.72 -14.82 -23.41
N PHE A 352 -14.44 -15.19 -23.36
CA PHE A 352 -14.00 -16.59 -23.23
C PHE A 352 -14.63 -17.27 -22.01
N TRP A 353 -14.62 -16.61 -20.85
CA TRP A 353 -15.20 -17.19 -19.65
C TRP A 353 -16.72 -17.31 -19.72
N LEU A 354 -17.41 -16.37 -20.37
CA LEU A 354 -18.84 -16.51 -20.65
C LEU A 354 -19.14 -17.76 -21.50
N ASP A 355 -18.36 -17.97 -22.55
CA ASP A 355 -18.52 -19.13 -23.44
C ASP A 355 -18.17 -20.44 -22.72
N TRP A 356 -17.17 -20.45 -21.84
CA TRP A 356 -16.88 -21.58 -20.98
C TRP A 356 -18.05 -21.95 -20.06
N HIS A 357 -18.71 -20.95 -19.45
CA HIS A 357 -19.90 -21.19 -18.63
C HIS A 357 -21.03 -21.82 -19.45
N ARG A 358 -21.19 -21.43 -20.72
CA ARG A 358 -22.15 -22.04 -21.64
C ARG A 358 -21.75 -23.47 -22.01
N GLN A 359 -20.48 -23.69 -22.37
CA GLN A 359 -19.95 -25.01 -22.74
C GLN A 359 -20.14 -26.03 -21.61
N LYS A 360 -19.95 -25.60 -20.35
CA LYS A 360 -20.16 -26.45 -19.17
C LYS A 360 -21.61 -26.59 -18.74
N GLY A 361 -22.55 -25.95 -19.43
CA GLY A 361 -23.97 -25.98 -19.07
C GLY A 361 -24.29 -25.20 -17.80
N TYR A 362 -23.39 -24.35 -17.30
CA TYR A 362 -23.70 -23.44 -16.19
C TYR A 362 -24.65 -22.32 -16.60
N ILE A 363 -24.76 -22.05 -17.90
CA ILE A 363 -25.82 -21.28 -18.56
C ILE A 363 -26.19 -21.98 -19.88
N ASP A 364 -27.41 -21.82 -20.36
CA ASP A 364 -27.88 -22.37 -21.65
C ASP A 364 -27.48 -21.46 -22.81
N GLY A 365 -27.34 -20.16 -22.53
CA GLY A 365 -26.90 -19.18 -23.51
C GLY A 365 -26.95 -17.76 -22.97
N TYR A 366 -26.81 -16.80 -23.87
CA TYR A 366 -26.85 -15.38 -23.53
C TYR A 366 -27.42 -14.56 -24.69
N GLU A 367 -27.80 -13.32 -24.39
CA GLU A 367 -28.30 -12.34 -25.36
C GLU A 367 -27.49 -11.04 -25.20
N ARG A 368 -26.96 -10.51 -26.30
CA ARG A 368 -26.30 -9.19 -26.29
C ARG A 368 -27.35 -8.10 -26.28
N VAL A 369 -27.24 -7.20 -25.31
CA VAL A 369 -28.19 -6.10 -25.13
C VAL A 369 -27.79 -4.94 -26.02
N GLY A 370 -28.60 -4.68 -27.07
CA GLY A 370 -28.35 -3.57 -27.98
C GLY A 370 -28.48 -2.19 -27.34
N ASP A 371 -29.48 -2.00 -26.46
CA ASP A 371 -29.65 -0.78 -25.66
C ASP A 371 -29.65 -1.11 -24.17
N TRP A 372 -28.50 -0.91 -23.51
CA TRP A 372 -28.30 -1.19 -22.08
C TRP A 372 -29.27 -0.41 -21.18
N ARG A 373 -29.80 0.74 -21.61
CA ARG A 373 -30.76 1.56 -20.82
C ARG A 373 -32.08 0.81 -20.60
N THR A 374 -32.42 -0.12 -21.50
CA THR A 374 -33.60 -0.99 -21.35
C THR A 374 -33.53 -1.84 -20.09
N LEU A 375 -32.32 -2.20 -19.63
CA LEU A 375 -32.13 -3.01 -18.43
C LEU A 375 -32.57 -2.27 -17.17
N PHE A 376 -32.36 -0.96 -17.10
CA PHE A 376 -32.81 -0.14 -15.96
C PHE A 376 -34.32 -0.11 -15.87
N ARG A 377 -35.03 -0.01 -17.00
CA ARG A 377 -36.50 -0.15 -17.02
C ARG A 377 -36.94 -1.56 -16.64
N ARG A 378 -36.32 -2.59 -17.22
CA ARG A 378 -36.65 -4.00 -17.00
C ARG A 378 -36.47 -4.41 -15.52
N TYR A 379 -35.46 -3.86 -14.86
CA TYR A 379 -35.12 -4.20 -13.48
C TYR A 379 -35.39 -3.04 -12.51
N ALA A 380 -36.29 -2.11 -12.82
CA ALA A 380 -36.55 -0.91 -11.99
C ALA A 380 -36.88 -1.24 -10.52
N SER A 381 -37.44 -2.42 -10.24
CA SER A 381 -37.77 -2.88 -8.89
C SER A 381 -36.56 -3.19 -7.99
N VAL A 382 -35.35 -3.36 -8.55
CA VAL A 382 -34.17 -3.79 -7.78
C VAL A 382 -33.38 -2.62 -7.19
N TYR A 383 -33.67 -1.38 -7.59
CA TYR A 383 -33.01 -0.17 -7.10
C TYR A 383 -34.04 0.90 -6.69
N ARG A 384 -33.65 1.80 -5.79
CA ARG A 384 -34.53 2.81 -5.18
C ARG A 384 -34.29 4.23 -5.70
N GLY A 385 -33.29 4.42 -6.56
CA GLY A 385 -32.90 5.70 -7.12
C GLY A 385 -31.41 5.77 -7.39
N ALA A 386 -30.88 6.98 -7.49
CA ALA A 386 -29.47 7.26 -7.72
C ALA A 386 -28.79 7.93 -6.53
N VAL A 387 -27.48 7.71 -6.40
CA VAL A 387 -26.56 8.49 -5.56
C VAL A 387 -25.56 9.23 -6.45
N VAL A 388 -25.45 10.54 -6.24
CA VAL A 388 -24.51 11.39 -6.95
C VAL A 388 -23.19 11.45 -6.16
N PRO A 389 -22.06 11.03 -6.75
CA PRO A 389 -20.74 11.12 -6.13
C PRO A 389 -20.23 12.57 -6.11
N ASP A 390 -19.22 12.83 -5.28
CA ASP A 390 -18.49 14.10 -5.31
C ASP A 390 -17.31 14.02 -6.29
N PRO A 391 -17.35 14.69 -7.45
CA PRO A 391 -16.24 14.67 -8.41
C PRO A 391 -15.03 15.46 -7.93
N LYS A 392 -15.15 16.30 -6.90
CA LYS A 392 -14.05 17.10 -6.34
C LYS A 392 -13.31 16.39 -5.21
N LEU A 393 -13.78 15.22 -4.78
CA LEU A 393 -13.12 14.36 -3.81
C LEU A 393 -12.57 13.14 -4.56
N PHE A 394 -11.27 12.89 -4.49
CA PHE A 394 -10.61 11.84 -5.27
C PHE A 394 -11.29 10.46 -5.15
N ARG A 395 -11.76 10.10 -3.95
CA ARG A 395 -12.51 8.85 -3.70
C ARG A 395 -14.00 9.06 -3.43
N GLY A 396 -14.59 10.13 -3.99
CA GLY A 396 -16.03 10.41 -3.92
C GLY A 396 -16.88 9.27 -4.49
N ASP A 397 -16.46 8.67 -5.59
CA ASP A 397 -17.15 7.52 -6.21
C ASP A 397 -17.14 6.27 -5.31
N VAL A 398 -16.05 6.04 -4.56
CA VAL A 398 -15.96 4.92 -3.62
C VAL A 398 -16.92 5.11 -2.45
N LEU A 399 -17.05 6.35 -1.93
CA LEU A 399 -18.09 6.65 -0.92
C LEU A 399 -19.50 6.44 -1.48
N ALA A 400 -19.76 6.89 -2.71
CA ALA A 400 -21.04 6.71 -3.38
C ALA A 400 -21.37 5.23 -3.59
N ALA A 401 -20.41 4.40 -4.00
CA ALA A 401 -20.59 2.95 -4.18
C ALA A 401 -20.99 2.24 -2.88
N ASN A 402 -20.41 2.65 -1.73
CA ASN A 402 -20.82 2.11 -0.43
C ASN A 402 -22.26 2.51 -0.07
N VAL A 403 -22.64 3.77 -0.30
CA VAL A 403 -24.02 4.24 -0.09
C VAL A 403 -24.99 3.49 -1.00
N ALA A 404 -24.62 3.32 -2.28
CA ALA A 404 -25.37 2.55 -3.26
C ALA A 404 -25.61 1.11 -2.80
N ALA A 405 -24.58 0.45 -2.27
CA ALA A 405 -24.72 -0.89 -1.70
C ALA A 405 -25.70 -0.93 -0.50
N CYS A 406 -25.64 0.07 0.39
CA CYS A 406 -26.44 0.09 1.62
C CYS A 406 -27.90 0.55 1.43
N GLU A 407 -28.18 1.32 0.38
CA GLU A 407 -29.50 1.90 0.11
C GLU A 407 -30.15 1.39 -1.19
N ASP A 408 -29.52 0.42 -1.84
CA ASP A 408 -29.99 -0.16 -3.10
C ASP A 408 -30.10 0.91 -4.21
N LEU A 409 -29.07 1.74 -4.36
CA LEU A 409 -29.03 2.84 -5.34
C LEU A 409 -28.08 2.55 -6.49
N ILE A 410 -28.20 3.35 -7.56
CA ILE A 410 -27.26 3.39 -8.69
C ILE A 410 -26.32 4.59 -8.51
N VAL A 411 -25.01 4.39 -8.63
CA VAL A 411 -24.07 5.52 -8.72
C VAL A 411 -24.22 6.15 -10.10
N ALA A 412 -24.56 7.44 -10.15
CA ALA A 412 -24.75 8.16 -11.40
C ALA A 412 -24.55 9.67 -11.22
N THR A 413 -24.07 10.34 -12.25
CA THR A 413 -24.13 11.81 -12.34
C THR A 413 -25.60 12.27 -12.44
N PRO A 414 -25.91 13.55 -12.14
CA PRO A 414 -27.26 14.08 -12.33
C PRO A 414 -27.78 13.89 -13.76
N GLU A 415 -26.91 14.10 -14.76
CA GLU A 415 -27.24 13.98 -16.19
C GLU A 415 -27.54 12.52 -16.56
N LEU A 416 -26.72 11.58 -16.05
CA LEU A 416 -26.94 10.15 -16.27
C LEU A 416 -28.23 9.67 -15.61
N ALA A 417 -28.49 10.10 -14.37
CA ALA A 417 -29.72 9.76 -13.65
C ALA A 417 -30.96 10.28 -14.38
N ALA A 418 -30.93 11.53 -14.87
CA ALA A 418 -32.01 12.11 -15.69
C ALA A 418 -32.22 11.32 -16.98
N ARG A 419 -31.13 10.99 -17.70
CA ARG A 419 -31.18 10.21 -18.95
C ARG A 419 -31.74 8.79 -18.75
N LEU A 420 -31.56 8.21 -17.58
CA LEU A 420 -32.13 6.91 -17.20
C LEU A 420 -33.53 6.99 -16.60
N GLY A 421 -34.04 8.19 -16.34
CA GLY A 421 -35.33 8.40 -15.67
C GLY A 421 -35.33 7.95 -14.20
N ILE A 422 -34.18 8.04 -13.52
CA ILE A 422 -33.99 7.58 -12.14
C ILE A 422 -33.89 8.78 -11.20
N PRO A 423 -34.69 8.86 -10.12
CA PRO A 423 -34.62 9.98 -9.20
C PRO A 423 -33.34 9.94 -8.36
N VAL A 424 -32.69 11.10 -8.20
CA VAL A 424 -31.57 11.26 -7.25
C VAL A 424 -32.10 11.22 -5.82
N LYS A 425 -31.64 10.25 -5.02
CA LYS A 425 -32.01 10.08 -3.60
C LYS A 425 -30.93 10.56 -2.65
N ARG A 426 -29.68 10.57 -3.08
CA ARG A 426 -28.53 11.01 -2.30
C ARG A 426 -27.61 11.85 -3.18
N ASP A 427 -27.11 12.93 -2.62
CA ASP A 427 -26.07 13.77 -3.24
C ASP A 427 -24.94 13.93 -2.24
N LEU A 428 -23.74 13.52 -2.63
CA LEU A 428 -22.55 13.55 -1.78
C LEU A 428 -21.61 14.72 -2.12
N ARG A 429 -21.92 15.53 -3.13
CA ARG A 429 -21.07 16.65 -3.56
C ARG A 429 -20.81 17.62 -2.40
N SER A 430 -19.54 17.95 -2.20
CA SER A 430 -19.04 18.88 -1.17
C SER A 430 -19.44 18.51 0.26
N ARG A 431 -19.81 17.24 0.50
CA ARG A 431 -20.28 16.79 1.82
C ARG A 431 -19.14 16.55 2.81
N PHE A 432 -17.96 16.17 2.32
CA PHE A 432 -16.80 15.85 3.15
C PHE A 432 -15.57 16.61 2.65
N PRO A 433 -14.85 17.30 3.55
CA PRO A 433 -13.58 17.94 3.19
C PRO A 433 -12.45 16.92 2.99
N THR A 434 -12.53 15.75 3.65
CA THR A 434 -11.54 14.67 3.53
C THR A 434 -12.19 13.30 3.40
N TYR A 435 -11.50 12.37 2.73
CA TYR A 435 -11.98 11.00 2.59
C TYR A 435 -12.06 10.27 3.93
N ALA A 436 -11.13 10.52 4.86
CA ALA A 436 -11.16 9.96 6.21
C ALA A 436 -12.44 10.34 6.97
N GLU A 437 -12.93 11.57 6.84
CA GLU A 437 -14.22 11.99 7.40
C GLU A 437 -15.39 11.29 6.73
N GLY A 438 -15.35 11.13 5.40
CA GLY A 438 -16.32 10.35 4.64
C GLY A 438 -16.41 8.90 5.11
N LEU A 439 -15.28 8.23 5.34
CA LEU A 439 -15.22 6.86 5.87
C LEU A 439 -15.84 6.75 7.28
N ARG A 440 -15.50 7.67 8.18
CA ARG A 440 -16.06 7.68 9.55
C ARG A 440 -17.57 7.92 9.53
N TRP A 441 -18.04 8.84 8.68
CA TRP A 441 -19.47 9.06 8.48
C TRP A 441 -20.14 7.81 7.92
N LEU A 442 -19.55 7.18 6.90
CA LEU A 442 -20.08 5.99 6.26
C LEU A 442 -20.25 4.86 7.29
N TRP A 443 -19.20 4.57 8.07
CA TRP A 443 -19.26 3.54 9.09
C TRP A 443 -20.29 3.85 10.18
N ARG A 444 -20.29 5.08 10.71
CA ARG A 444 -21.28 5.48 11.73
C ARG A 444 -22.72 5.36 11.24
N THR A 445 -22.97 5.69 9.98
CA THR A 445 -24.32 5.72 9.39
C THR A 445 -24.79 4.33 8.95
N TYR A 446 -23.90 3.54 8.35
CA TYR A 446 -24.27 2.30 7.66
C TYR A 446 -23.67 1.02 8.27
N ARG A 447 -22.96 1.07 9.40
CA ARG A 447 -22.44 -0.16 10.04
C ARG A 447 -23.50 -1.24 10.23
N GLY A 448 -24.77 -0.91 10.49
CA GLY A 448 -25.83 -1.89 10.65
C GLY A 448 -26.30 -2.56 9.34
N ARG A 449 -25.90 -2.02 8.18
CA ARG A 449 -26.26 -2.53 6.85
C ARG A 449 -25.06 -3.09 6.08
N LEU A 450 -23.87 -2.57 6.35
CA LEU A 450 -22.62 -3.09 5.83
C LEU A 450 -22.36 -4.50 6.35
N ASN A 451 -21.79 -5.32 5.48
CA ASN A 451 -21.30 -6.64 5.81
C ASN A 451 -19.97 -6.53 6.56
N HIS A 452 -19.87 -7.18 7.72
CA HIS A 452 -18.66 -7.11 8.54
C HIS A 452 -17.65 -8.23 8.25
N HIS A 453 -18.04 -9.19 7.42
CA HIS A 453 -17.25 -10.36 7.06
C HIS A 453 -16.65 -10.29 5.64
N LEU A 454 -16.83 -9.16 4.96
CA LEU A 454 -16.30 -8.88 3.63
C LEU A 454 -16.00 -7.38 3.46
N SER A 455 -14.85 -7.04 2.90
CA SER A 455 -14.50 -5.69 2.47
C SER A 455 -13.67 -5.71 1.18
N MET A 456 -13.35 -4.56 0.61
CA MET A 456 -12.61 -4.45 -0.66
C MET A 456 -11.69 -3.24 -0.69
N PHE A 457 -10.42 -3.43 -1.05
CA PHE A 457 -9.56 -2.38 -1.56
C PHE A 457 -9.96 -2.04 -3.00
N VAL A 458 -10.33 -0.79 -3.28
CA VAL A 458 -10.71 -0.39 -4.64
C VAL A 458 -10.18 0.99 -4.99
N HIS A 459 -9.26 1.04 -5.95
CA HIS A 459 -8.84 2.30 -6.54
C HIS A 459 -10.02 2.93 -7.32
N PRO A 460 -10.31 4.24 -7.19
CA PRO A 460 -11.49 4.87 -7.81
C PRO A 460 -11.55 4.72 -9.33
N ALA A 461 -10.40 4.66 -10.01
CA ALA A 461 -10.35 4.44 -11.45
C ALA A 461 -10.77 3.02 -11.87
N LEU A 462 -10.74 2.04 -10.97
CA LEU A 462 -11.10 0.65 -11.27
C LEU A 462 -12.61 0.37 -11.14
N LEU A 463 -13.41 1.29 -10.60
CA LEU A 463 -14.87 1.11 -10.55
C LEU A 463 -15.48 0.90 -11.95
N GLN A 464 -14.88 1.50 -12.98
CA GLN A 464 -15.35 1.37 -14.36
C GLN A 464 -15.16 -0.03 -14.97
N THR A 465 -14.33 -0.89 -14.36
CA THR A 465 -14.18 -2.29 -14.81
C THR A 465 -15.39 -3.14 -14.41
N GLY A 466 -16.17 -2.67 -13.43
CA GLY A 466 -17.29 -3.41 -12.84
C GLY A 466 -16.89 -4.43 -11.77
N SER A 467 -15.61 -4.53 -11.40
CA SER A 467 -15.14 -5.49 -10.39
C SER A 467 -15.78 -5.29 -9.00
N PHE A 468 -16.19 -4.07 -8.67
CA PHE A 468 -16.87 -3.76 -7.41
C PHE A 468 -18.31 -4.28 -7.32
N ALA A 469 -18.93 -4.75 -8.41
CA ALA A 469 -20.33 -5.17 -8.43
C ALA A 469 -20.64 -6.28 -7.42
N TYR A 470 -19.71 -7.22 -7.21
CA TYR A 470 -19.82 -8.26 -6.19
C TYR A 470 -19.74 -7.70 -4.76
N ALA A 471 -18.83 -6.76 -4.51
CA ALA A 471 -18.78 -6.05 -3.22
C ALA A 471 -20.09 -5.28 -2.94
N LEU A 472 -20.65 -4.63 -3.97
CA LEU A 472 -21.95 -3.96 -3.89
C LEU A 472 -23.10 -4.93 -3.60
N GLN A 473 -23.14 -6.07 -4.28
CA GLN A 473 -24.13 -7.14 -4.06
C GLN A 473 -24.16 -7.54 -2.57
N TRP A 474 -22.99 -7.76 -1.99
CA TRP A 474 -22.84 -8.26 -0.62
C TRP A 474 -22.70 -7.19 0.45
N ARG A 475 -22.88 -5.91 0.10
CA ARG A 475 -22.72 -4.77 1.01
C ARG A 475 -21.35 -4.75 1.71
N ALA A 476 -20.31 -5.20 1.02
CA ALA A 476 -18.95 -5.15 1.52
C ALA A 476 -18.49 -3.70 1.65
N LEU A 477 -17.73 -3.39 2.70
CA LEU A 477 -17.10 -2.09 2.83
C LEU A 477 -16.03 -1.93 1.73
N MET A 478 -16.20 -0.96 0.85
CA MET A 478 -15.22 -0.59 -0.17
C MET A 478 -14.38 0.59 0.32
N PHE A 479 -13.06 0.50 0.23
CA PHE A 479 -12.18 1.58 0.62
C PHE A 479 -10.89 1.61 -0.19
N TRP A 480 -10.23 2.76 -0.20
CA TRP A 480 -8.86 2.95 -0.67
C TRP A 480 -8.10 3.65 0.45
N ILE A 481 -6.79 3.49 0.55
CA ILE A 481 -5.92 4.32 1.40
C ILE A 481 -4.88 4.91 0.46
N ALA A 482 -4.70 6.24 0.44
CA ALA A 482 -3.72 6.87 -0.42
C ALA A 482 -2.29 6.45 -0.03
N GLY A 483 -1.39 6.47 -1.00
CA GLY A 483 0.05 6.39 -0.84
C GLY A 483 0.71 7.76 -1.00
N PRO A 484 2.06 7.82 -0.98
CA PRO A 484 2.81 9.08 -1.08
C PRO A 484 2.50 9.96 -2.30
N VAL A 485 2.11 9.37 -3.43
CA VAL A 485 1.81 10.11 -4.67
C VAL A 485 0.38 10.63 -4.65
N ASP A 486 -0.60 9.75 -4.42
CA ASP A 486 -2.02 10.12 -4.40
C ASP A 486 -2.47 10.77 -3.07
N ASP A 487 -1.57 10.97 -2.09
CA ASP A 487 -1.80 11.86 -0.94
C ASP A 487 -1.90 13.34 -1.35
N ALA A 488 -1.41 13.70 -2.54
CA ALA A 488 -1.57 15.04 -3.10
C ALA A 488 -2.97 15.29 -3.69
N GLU A 489 -3.77 14.24 -3.88
CA GLU A 489 -5.10 14.34 -4.48
C GLU A 489 -6.12 15.05 -3.56
N PRO A 490 -7.15 15.71 -4.12
CA PRO A 490 -8.16 16.42 -3.33
C PRO A 490 -8.82 15.55 -2.24
N GLY A 491 -8.71 16.02 -1.00
CA GLY A 491 -9.28 15.38 0.18
C GLY A 491 -8.60 14.09 0.64
N ALA A 492 -7.48 13.70 0.02
CA ALA A 492 -6.64 12.61 0.52
C ALA A 492 -5.95 13.00 1.83
N ASP A 493 -5.72 12.02 2.70
CA ASP A 493 -4.82 12.09 3.85
C ASP A 493 -4.47 10.65 4.28
N MET A 494 -3.41 10.09 3.69
CA MET A 494 -2.99 8.69 3.84
C MET A 494 -2.98 8.23 5.31
N VAL A 495 -2.46 9.07 6.19
CA VAL A 495 -2.30 8.74 7.62
C VAL A 495 -3.64 8.75 8.35
N ALA A 496 -4.48 9.77 8.11
CA ALA A 496 -5.81 9.83 8.74
C ALA A 496 -6.73 8.73 8.21
N GLU A 497 -6.59 8.37 6.94
CA GLU A 497 -7.30 7.28 6.29
C GLU A 497 -6.87 5.91 6.83
N THR A 498 -5.56 5.70 7.01
CA THR A 498 -5.01 4.50 7.64
C THR A 498 -5.62 4.29 9.04
N ARG A 499 -5.70 5.34 9.85
CA ARG A 499 -6.38 5.27 11.16
C ARG A 499 -7.87 4.95 11.01
N ALA A 500 -8.58 5.66 10.14
CA ALA A 500 -10.02 5.44 9.96
C ALA A 500 -10.32 4.00 9.54
N VAL A 501 -9.54 3.43 8.61
CA VAL A 501 -9.65 2.03 8.21
C VAL A 501 -9.28 1.09 9.36
N ALA A 502 -8.19 1.34 10.09
CA ALA A 502 -7.82 0.52 11.25
C ALA A 502 -8.93 0.47 12.33
N GLU A 503 -9.56 1.60 12.61
CA GLU A 503 -10.70 1.72 13.53
C GLU A 503 -11.91 0.91 13.06
N ILE A 504 -12.17 0.87 11.75
CA ILE A 504 -13.25 0.09 11.15
C ILE A 504 -12.91 -1.41 11.18
N LEU A 505 -11.71 -1.81 10.74
CA LEU A 505 -11.27 -3.21 10.72
C LEU A 505 -11.22 -3.84 12.12
N ALA A 506 -10.93 -3.04 13.15
CA ALA A 506 -10.97 -3.45 14.55
C ALA A 506 -12.39 -3.77 15.06
N GLN A 507 -13.42 -3.21 14.41
CA GLN A 507 -14.83 -3.50 14.72
C GLN A 507 -15.41 -4.64 13.89
N MET A 508 -14.71 -5.07 12.83
CA MET A 508 -15.11 -6.19 11.99
C MET A 508 -14.60 -7.52 12.58
N PRO A 509 -15.36 -8.62 12.51
CA PRO A 509 -14.93 -9.95 12.93
C PRO A 509 -13.59 -10.40 12.33
N PRO A 510 -12.78 -11.17 13.08
CA PRO A 510 -11.55 -11.74 12.54
C PRO A 510 -11.83 -12.75 11.41
N ASN A 511 -10.77 -13.16 10.71
CA ASN A 511 -10.79 -14.07 9.57
C ASN A 511 -11.73 -13.59 8.43
N THR A 512 -11.88 -12.27 8.29
CA THR A 512 -12.66 -11.63 7.21
C THR A 512 -11.83 -11.55 5.94
N ALA A 513 -12.46 -11.81 4.79
CA ALA A 513 -11.85 -11.63 3.48
C ALA A 513 -11.87 -10.15 3.07
N VAL A 514 -10.77 -9.70 2.46
CA VAL A 514 -10.63 -8.38 1.84
C VAL A 514 -10.38 -8.63 0.35
N LEU A 515 -11.26 -8.16 -0.51
CA LEU A 515 -11.13 -8.24 -1.96
C LEU A 515 -10.27 -7.09 -2.51
N GLY A 516 -9.91 -7.17 -3.79
CA GLY A 516 -9.22 -6.09 -4.50
C GLY A 516 -7.73 -6.04 -4.23
N TYR A 517 -7.08 -4.89 -4.37
CA TYR A 517 -5.63 -4.76 -4.20
C TYR A 517 -5.26 -3.38 -3.64
N PRO A 518 -4.33 -3.25 -2.68
CA PRO A 518 -3.98 -1.97 -2.03
C PRO A 518 -2.92 -1.13 -2.78
N TYR A 519 -2.57 -1.51 -4.01
CA TYR A 519 -1.50 -0.91 -4.80
C TYR A 519 -1.96 -0.68 -6.24
N ALA A 520 -1.67 0.49 -6.81
CA ALA A 520 -2.00 0.83 -8.20
C ALA A 520 -0.83 1.49 -8.95
N GLY A 521 0.41 1.29 -8.46
CA GLY A 521 1.62 1.92 -8.99
C GLY A 521 2.52 2.42 -7.86
N GLU A 522 3.77 2.71 -8.18
CA GLU A 522 4.73 3.21 -7.20
C GLU A 522 4.20 4.47 -6.51
N GLY A 523 4.02 4.38 -5.19
CA GLY A 523 3.47 5.46 -4.36
C GLY A 523 1.97 5.72 -4.53
N VAL A 524 1.24 4.98 -5.37
CA VAL A 524 -0.22 5.09 -5.54
C VAL A 524 -0.91 3.99 -4.74
N GLY A 525 -1.60 4.40 -3.68
CA GLY A 525 -2.14 3.51 -2.66
C GLY A 525 -1.13 3.19 -1.56
N ILE A 526 -1.62 2.68 -0.43
CA ILE A 526 -0.78 2.33 0.73
C ILE A 526 0.29 1.26 0.40
N GLY A 527 0.15 0.54 -0.71
CA GLY A 527 1.11 -0.45 -1.18
C GLY A 527 0.81 -1.85 -0.68
N GLU A 528 1.33 -2.87 -1.37
CA GLU A 528 1.06 -4.27 -1.06
C GLU A 528 1.49 -4.64 0.36
N VAL A 529 2.77 -4.42 0.69
CA VAL A 529 3.35 -4.85 1.98
C VAL A 529 2.66 -4.16 3.16
N ASP A 530 2.41 -2.85 3.08
CA ASP A 530 1.79 -2.11 4.17
C ASP A 530 0.27 -2.30 4.22
N GLY A 531 -0.40 -2.41 3.07
CA GLY A 531 -1.83 -2.71 2.97
C GLY A 531 -2.16 -4.11 3.52
N VAL A 532 -1.45 -5.15 3.07
CA VAL A 532 -1.63 -6.52 3.57
C VAL A 532 -1.20 -6.62 5.03
N GLY A 533 -0.14 -5.89 5.43
CA GLY A 533 0.29 -5.83 6.83
C GLY A 533 -0.76 -5.21 7.76
N LEU A 534 -1.41 -4.11 7.33
CA LEU A 534 -2.47 -3.45 8.09
C LEU A 534 -3.68 -4.37 8.29
N ILE A 535 -4.17 -5.01 7.22
CA ILE A 535 -5.33 -5.90 7.32
C ILE A 535 -4.98 -7.18 8.10
N SER A 536 -3.75 -7.70 7.96
CA SER A 536 -3.25 -8.87 8.70
C SER A 536 -3.22 -8.61 10.20
N ARG A 537 -2.77 -7.42 10.63
CA ARG A 537 -2.80 -7.00 12.05
C ARG A 537 -4.19 -7.17 12.66
N TYR A 538 -5.25 -6.86 11.91
CA TYR A 538 -6.65 -6.99 12.31
C TYR A 538 -7.29 -8.34 11.96
N ALA A 539 -6.48 -9.34 11.64
CA ALA A 539 -6.85 -10.71 11.29
C ALA A 539 -7.70 -10.83 10.03
N LYS A 540 -7.42 -10.01 9.01
CA LYS A 540 -8.06 -10.13 7.69
C LYS A 540 -7.02 -10.59 6.67
N SER A 541 -7.50 -11.06 5.52
CA SER A 541 -6.65 -11.60 4.46
C SER A 541 -7.16 -11.18 3.09
N LEU A 542 -6.24 -10.81 2.22
CA LEU A 542 -6.47 -10.28 0.88
C LEU A 542 -6.76 -11.41 -0.12
N ILE A 543 -7.73 -11.21 -1.00
CA ILE A 543 -7.91 -11.96 -2.23
C ILE A 543 -7.75 -10.94 -3.35
N ALA A 544 -6.64 -11.00 -4.08
CA ALA A 544 -6.36 -10.06 -5.15
C ALA A 544 -7.36 -10.26 -6.30
N SER A 545 -8.22 -9.25 -6.51
CA SER A 545 -9.44 -9.37 -7.34
C SER A 545 -9.92 -8.03 -7.93
N ASP A 546 -9.08 -7.01 -7.98
CA ASP A 546 -9.42 -5.63 -8.36
C ASP A 546 -9.74 -5.46 -9.85
N PHE A 547 -9.27 -6.39 -10.70
CA PHE A 547 -9.59 -6.50 -12.12
C PHE A 547 -10.57 -7.63 -12.45
N LEU A 548 -11.30 -8.20 -11.47
CA LEU A 548 -12.25 -9.30 -11.69
C LEU A 548 -13.70 -8.81 -11.78
N PRO A 549 -14.23 -8.54 -12.99
CA PRO A 549 -15.67 -8.37 -13.19
C PRO A 549 -16.41 -9.70 -13.00
N ASN A 550 -17.74 -9.65 -12.91
CA ASN A 550 -18.62 -10.81 -12.97
C ASN A 550 -18.45 -11.87 -11.86
N CYS A 551 -17.69 -11.64 -10.77
CA CYS A 551 -17.74 -12.50 -9.57
C CYS A 551 -19.16 -12.64 -9.00
N SER A 552 -20.00 -11.62 -9.22
CA SER A 552 -21.45 -11.64 -8.91
C SER A 552 -22.21 -12.73 -9.66
N VAL A 553 -21.70 -13.19 -10.81
CA VAL A 553 -22.24 -14.30 -11.60
C VAL A 553 -21.47 -15.59 -11.31
N MET A 554 -20.14 -15.56 -11.44
CA MET A 554 -19.29 -16.75 -11.40
C MET A 554 -19.33 -17.49 -10.04
N SER A 555 -19.42 -16.75 -8.93
CA SER A 555 -19.51 -17.37 -7.59
C SER A 555 -20.79 -18.21 -7.39
N GLY A 556 -21.80 -17.98 -8.23
CA GLY A 556 -23.08 -18.70 -8.27
C GLY A 556 -23.02 -20.11 -8.87
N VAL A 557 -21.96 -20.44 -9.62
CA VAL A 557 -21.80 -21.75 -10.26
C VAL A 557 -21.56 -22.85 -9.22
N ARG A 558 -22.31 -23.95 -9.23
CA ARG A 558 -22.09 -25.07 -8.30
C ARG A 558 -21.43 -26.24 -9.03
N ILE A 559 -20.31 -26.71 -8.48
CA ILE A 559 -19.57 -27.88 -8.97
C ILE A 559 -19.52 -28.87 -7.82
N ALA A 560 -19.91 -30.12 -8.06
CA ALA A 560 -20.01 -31.14 -7.01
C ALA A 560 -18.62 -31.47 -6.43
N GLU A 561 -17.63 -31.61 -7.30
CA GLU A 561 -16.26 -31.91 -6.91
C GLU A 561 -15.27 -31.26 -7.88
N LEU A 562 -14.21 -30.67 -7.34
CA LEU A 562 -13.16 -30.02 -8.11
C LEU A 562 -11.80 -30.38 -7.50
N ARG A 563 -11.13 -31.39 -8.07
CA ARG A 563 -9.80 -31.82 -7.63
C ARG A 563 -8.76 -31.55 -8.69
N GLN A 564 -7.60 -31.09 -8.25
CA GLN A 564 -6.44 -31.00 -9.13
C GLN A 564 -5.96 -32.38 -9.62
N PRO A 565 -5.17 -32.45 -10.70
CA PRO A 565 -4.63 -33.70 -11.21
C PRO A 565 -3.77 -34.48 -10.20
N THR A 566 -3.82 -35.81 -10.29
CA THR A 566 -2.93 -36.69 -9.53
C THR A 566 -1.56 -36.75 -10.21
N GLN A 567 -0.51 -36.49 -9.44
CA GLN A 567 0.86 -36.47 -9.96
C GLN A 567 1.39 -37.90 -10.19
N PRO A 568 2.24 -38.12 -11.21
CA PRO A 568 2.87 -39.42 -11.45
C PRO A 568 3.84 -39.80 -10.33
N PRO A 569 4.20 -41.10 -10.20
CA PRO A 569 5.22 -41.54 -9.25
C PRO A 569 6.53 -40.76 -9.40
N ALA A 570 7.26 -40.59 -8.30
CA ALA A 570 8.58 -39.98 -8.34
C ALA A 570 9.56 -40.82 -9.18
N PRO A 571 10.49 -40.19 -9.92
CA PRO A 571 11.59 -40.92 -10.55
C PRO A 571 12.48 -41.61 -9.49
N PRO A 572 13.37 -42.53 -9.87
CA PRO A 572 14.32 -43.12 -8.93
C PRO A 572 15.20 -42.08 -8.24
N LEU A 573 15.41 -42.24 -6.93
CA LEU A 573 16.34 -41.41 -6.16
C LEU A 573 17.80 -41.80 -6.45
N GLU A 574 18.58 -40.83 -6.94
CA GLU A 574 19.99 -40.96 -7.31
C GLU A 574 20.87 -40.01 -6.47
N ARG A 575 22.03 -40.50 -6.00
CA ARG A 575 22.93 -39.73 -5.13
C ARG A 575 23.52 -38.49 -5.76
N GLY A 576 23.71 -38.48 -7.09
CA GLY A 576 24.42 -37.41 -7.79
C GLY A 576 23.54 -36.25 -8.25
N LYS A 577 22.25 -36.23 -7.91
CA LYS A 577 21.26 -35.33 -8.52
C LYS A 577 20.83 -34.17 -7.62
N VAL A 578 20.44 -33.06 -8.25
CA VAL A 578 19.67 -31.97 -7.66
C VAL A 578 18.26 -32.05 -8.22
N TYR A 579 17.28 -32.30 -7.37
CA TYR A 579 15.87 -32.33 -7.73
C TYR A 579 15.27 -30.95 -7.55
N VAL A 580 14.62 -30.43 -8.60
CA VAL A 580 14.08 -29.07 -8.62
C VAL A 580 12.59 -29.13 -8.91
N ALA A 581 11.78 -28.58 -7.99
CA ALA A 581 10.39 -28.23 -8.29
C ALA A 581 10.32 -26.78 -8.77
N LEU A 582 9.92 -26.56 -10.02
CA LEU A 582 9.60 -25.21 -10.52
C LEU A 582 8.21 -24.82 -10.04
N VAL A 583 8.13 -23.74 -9.26
CA VAL A 583 6.86 -23.31 -8.68
C VAL A 583 6.59 -21.85 -9.01
N MET A 584 5.64 -21.63 -9.91
CA MET A 584 5.19 -20.31 -10.31
C MET A 584 4.48 -19.58 -9.17
N SER A 585 4.62 -18.26 -9.12
CA SER A 585 4.11 -17.37 -8.07
C SER A 585 2.84 -16.62 -8.43
N ASP A 586 2.31 -15.90 -7.43
CA ASP A 586 1.20 -14.94 -7.51
C ASP A 586 -0.14 -15.57 -7.89
N GLY A 587 -0.31 -16.87 -7.64
CA GLY A 587 -1.56 -17.57 -7.95
C GLY A 587 -2.73 -17.23 -7.04
N ASP A 588 -2.46 -16.58 -5.91
CA ASP A 588 -3.48 -15.95 -5.04
C ASP A 588 -4.11 -14.72 -5.67
N ASN A 589 -3.43 -14.11 -6.66
CA ASN A 589 -4.00 -13.08 -7.49
C ASN A 589 -4.95 -13.71 -8.50
N LEU A 590 -6.23 -13.68 -8.15
CA LEU A 590 -7.29 -14.30 -8.93
C LEU A 590 -7.45 -13.65 -10.31
N CYS A 591 -7.05 -12.37 -10.46
CA CYS A 591 -7.04 -11.67 -11.76
C CYS A 591 -6.19 -12.38 -12.81
N LEU A 592 -5.12 -13.07 -12.41
CA LEU A 592 -4.15 -13.67 -13.34
C LEU A 592 -4.72 -14.91 -14.05
N TRP A 593 -5.66 -15.62 -13.43
CA TRP A 593 -6.28 -16.82 -14.02
C TRP A 593 -7.09 -16.48 -15.27
N HIS A 594 -7.59 -15.25 -15.39
CA HIS A 594 -8.42 -14.86 -16.52
C HIS A 594 -7.68 -14.68 -17.83
N ASN A 595 -6.38 -14.35 -17.74
CA ASN A 595 -5.57 -13.97 -18.89
C ASN A 595 -4.16 -14.56 -18.79
N LEU A 596 -3.35 -14.08 -17.84
CA LEU A 596 -1.93 -14.40 -17.77
C LEU A 596 -1.69 -15.91 -17.64
N PHE A 597 -2.35 -16.61 -16.72
CA PHE A 597 -2.19 -18.06 -16.58
C PHE A 597 -2.88 -18.85 -17.69
N ARG A 598 -3.99 -18.36 -18.27
CA ARG A 598 -4.61 -19.00 -19.44
C ARG A 598 -3.65 -19.02 -20.63
N ALA A 599 -3.04 -17.87 -20.93
CA ALA A 599 -2.05 -17.74 -22.01
C ALA A 599 -0.82 -18.66 -21.80
N ARG A 600 -0.51 -19.02 -20.55
CA ARG A 600 0.57 -19.97 -20.25
C ARG A 600 0.16 -21.42 -20.51
N PHE A 601 -1.07 -21.79 -20.17
CA PHE A 601 -1.63 -23.10 -20.49
C PHE A 601 -1.79 -23.29 -22.00
N GLU A 602 -2.08 -22.21 -22.73
CA GLU A 602 -2.20 -22.20 -24.20
C GLU A 602 -0.84 -22.16 -24.92
N ASN A 603 0.27 -21.91 -24.21
CA ASN A 603 1.60 -21.90 -24.81
C ASN A 603 2.06 -23.33 -25.15
N ARG A 604 2.67 -23.52 -26.33
CA ARG A 604 3.15 -24.81 -26.84
C ARG A 604 4.13 -25.56 -25.91
N ALA A 605 4.85 -24.87 -25.05
CA ALA A 605 5.79 -25.48 -24.11
C ALA A 605 5.10 -26.01 -22.85
N PHE A 606 3.85 -25.64 -22.58
CA PHE A 606 3.09 -26.15 -21.46
C PHE A 606 2.95 -27.68 -21.54
N GLY A 607 3.05 -28.35 -20.40
CA GLY A 607 2.99 -29.81 -20.31
C GLY A 607 4.26 -30.55 -20.75
N THR A 608 5.27 -29.88 -21.32
CA THR A 608 6.52 -30.52 -21.76
C THR A 608 7.56 -30.74 -20.63
N PHE A 609 7.33 -30.15 -19.46
CA PHE A 609 8.13 -30.31 -18.26
C PHE A 609 7.27 -30.16 -16.99
N PRO A 610 7.71 -30.67 -15.82
CA PRO A 610 7.01 -30.46 -14.56
C PRO A 610 6.98 -28.98 -14.17
N LEU A 611 5.78 -28.47 -13.91
CA LEU A 611 5.57 -27.08 -13.51
C LEU A 611 4.44 -27.01 -12.50
N ALA A 612 4.72 -26.45 -11.34
CA ALA A 612 3.69 -26.15 -10.37
C ALA A 612 3.24 -24.68 -10.45
N PHE A 613 1.98 -24.44 -10.11
CA PHE A 613 1.42 -23.11 -9.95
C PHE A 613 0.99 -22.93 -8.51
N GLY A 614 1.35 -21.80 -7.92
CA GLY A 614 0.55 -21.29 -6.83
C GLY A 614 -0.89 -21.07 -7.30
N MET A 615 -1.88 -21.29 -6.43
CA MET A 615 -3.28 -20.94 -6.65
C MET A 615 -3.95 -20.61 -5.31
N GLY A 616 -4.64 -19.47 -5.25
CA GLY A 616 -5.43 -19.08 -4.08
C GLY A 616 -6.63 -20.03 -3.89
N PRO A 617 -6.75 -20.76 -2.77
CA PRO A 617 -7.84 -21.72 -2.54
C PRO A 617 -9.25 -21.09 -2.61
N ALA A 618 -9.39 -19.79 -2.33
CA ALA A 618 -10.66 -19.08 -2.42
C ALA A 618 -11.26 -19.03 -3.84
N ILE A 619 -10.48 -19.37 -4.87
CA ILE A 619 -10.94 -19.45 -6.27
C ILE A 619 -12.19 -20.34 -6.42
N ILE A 620 -12.31 -21.40 -5.62
CA ILE A 620 -13.45 -22.34 -5.70
C ILE A 620 -14.78 -21.74 -5.21
N GLU A 621 -14.72 -20.65 -4.45
CA GLU A 621 -15.92 -19.96 -3.97
C GLU A 621 -16.27 -18.75 -4.83
N LEU A 622 -15.29 -18.08 -5.44
CA LEU A 622 -15.49 -16.89 -6.28
C LEU A 622 -15.69 -17.19 -7.76
N GLU A 623 -14.97 -18.17 -8.30
CA GLU A 623 -14.94 -18.50 -9.73
C GLU A 623 -14.67 -19.99 -9.99
N PRO A 624 -15.48 -20.90 -9.42
CA PRO A 624 -15.23 -22.35 -9.51
C PRO A 624 -15.14 -22.88 -10.95
N ALA A 625 -15.87 -22.30 -11.90
CA ALA A 625 -15.77 -22.67 -13.31
C ALA A 625 -14.40 -22.33 -13.91
N VAL A 626 -13.77 -21.23 -13.48
CA VAL A 626 -12.41 -20.87 -13.93
C VAL A 626 -11.42 -21.89 -13.42
N ALA A 627 -11.46 -22.22 -12.12
CA ALA A 627 -10.63 -23.27 -11.54
C ALA A 627 -10.84 -24.64 -12.21
N GLN A 628 -12.09 -24.98 -12.57
CA GLN A 628 -12.40 -26.18 -13.35
C GLN A 628 -11.65 -26.23 -14.68
N TRP A 629 -11.61 -25.12 -15.43
CA TRP A 629 -10.91 -25.08 -16.70
C TRP A 629 -9.43 -25.45 -16.52
N PHE A 630 -8.75 -24.84 -15.55
CA PHE A 630 -7.34 -25.12 -15.29
C PHE A 630 -7.09 -26.57 -14.86
N PHE A 631 -7.96 -27.16 -14.04
CA PHE A 631 -7.79 -28.55 -13.61
C PHE A 631 -8.02 -29.55 -14.75
N GLU A 632 -8.97 -29.27 -15.64
CA GLU A 632 -9.25 -30.12 -16.81
C GLU A 632 -8.21 -30.01 -17.93
N HIS A 633 -7.51 -28.86 -18.02
CA HIS A 633 -6.49 -28.63 -19.05
C HIS A 633 -5.06 -28.82 -18.54
N ALA A 634 -4.88 -29.17 -17.26
CA ALA A 634 -3.58 -29.41 -16.67
C ALA A 634 -2.95 -30.73 -17.18
N SER A 635 -1.63 -30.73 -17.39
CA SER A 635 -0.89 -31.96 -17.67
C SER A 635 -0.77 -32.83 -16.40
N PRO A 636 -0.48 -34.15 -16.51
CA PRO A 636 -0.20 -34.98 -15.35
C PRO A 636 0.97 -34.48 -14.47
N THR A 637 1.85 -33.65 -15.02
CA THR A 637 3.02 -33.06 -14.35
C THR A 637 2.77 -31.64 -13.84
N THR A 638 1.51 -31.18 -13.87
CA THR A 638 1.08 -29.89 -13.32
C THR A 638 0.54 -30.08 -11.90
N GLU A 639 1.14 -29.43 -10.91
CA GLU A 639 0.67 -29.44 -9.52
C GLU A 639 0.24 -28.03 -9.09
N PHE A 640 -0.86 -27.92 -8.37
CA PHE A 640 -1.31 -26.66 -7.78
C PHE A 640 -1.05 -26.65 -6.27
N ILE A 641 -0.37 -25.64 -5.78
CA ILE A 641 -0.12 -25.43 -4.35
C ILE A 641 -0.94 -24.25 -3.83
N ALA A 642 -1.33 -24.26 -2.56
CA ALA A 642 -2.04 -23.13 -1.98
C ALA A 642 -1.09 -21.93 -1.85
N ASP A 643 -1.44 -20.84 -2.53
CA ASP A 643 -0.62 -19.62 -2.62
C ASP A 643 -1.30 -18.44 -1.91
N VAL A 644 -0.55 -17.37 -1.72
CA VAL A 644 0.06 -17.08 -0.42
C VAL A 644 -1.02 -16.43 0.47
N SER A 645 -1.08 -16.58 1.79
CA SER A 645 -0.37 -17.52 2.65
C SER A 645 -1.38 -18.54 3.18
N GLY A 646 -2.15 -19.21 2.31
CA GLY A 646 -3.22 -20.13 2.71
C GLY A 646 -4.54 -19.83 1.99
N VAL A 647 -5.66 -19.78 2.70
CA VAL A 647 -6.98 -19.49 2.08
C VAL A 647 -7.03 -18.14 1.35
N ALA A 648 -6.23 -17.18 1.80
CA ALA A 648 -6.09 -15.83 1.23
C ALA A 648 -4.77 -15.19 1.73
N TYR A 649 -4.33 -14.12 1.09
CA TYR A 649 -3.06 -13.45 1.36
C TYR A 649 -3.04 -12.71 2.68
N MET A 650 -2.16 -13.16 3.57
CA MET A 650 -1.81 -12.49 4.81
C MET A 650 -0.30 -12.61 5.08
N GLN A 651 0.20 -11.74 5.95
CA GLN A 651 1.57 -11.79 6.47
C GLN A 651 1.59 -12.53 7.82
N PRO A 652 2.20 -13.74 7.91
CA PRO A 652 2.18 -14.57 9.13
C PRO A 652 2.63 -13.84 10.39
N SER A 653 3.73 -13.09 10.29
CA SER A 653 4.34 -12.33 11.39
C SER A 653 3.42 -11.23 11.96
N LYS A 654 2.53 -10.67 11.11
CA LYS A 654 1.60 -9.60 11.49
C LYS A 654 0.20 -10.11 11.79
N TYR A 655 -0.15 -11.35 11.41
CA TYR A 655 -1.52 -11.84 11.50
C TYR A 655 -2.05 -11.87 12.94
N ALA A 656 -3.20 -11.23 13.14
CA ALA A 656 -3.92 -11.13 14.41
C ALA A 656 -3.12 -10.49 15.58
N THR A 657 -2.07 -9.72 15.29
CA THR A 657 -1.24 -9.04 16.31
C THR A 657 -2.01 -7.98 17.12
N ALA A 658 -3.18 -7.52 16.66
CA ALA A 658 -4.05 -6.64 17.44
C ALA A 658 -4.94 -7.38 18.46
N TYR A 659 -4.99 -8.72 18.49
CA TYR A 659 -5.89 -9.49 19.35
C TYR A 659 -5.18 -10.05 20.58
N ALA A 660 -5.88 -10.01 21.73
CA ALA A 660 -5.40 -10.63 22.97
C ALA A 660 -5.24 -12.15 22.83
N GLN A 661 -6.14 -12.79 22.07
CA GLN A 661 -6.16 -14.23 21.81
C GLN A 661 -5.64 -14.56 20.40
N ARG A 662 -4.43 -14.07 20.05
CA ARG A 662 -3.83 -14.21 18.70
C ARG A 662 -3.90 -15.64 18.16
N ASP A 663 -3.51 -16.63 18.96
CA ASP A 663 -3.45 -18.04 18.52
C ASP A 663 -4.82 -18.63 18.19
N ARG A 664 -5.87 -18.25 18.94
CA ARG A 664 -7.24 -18.68 18.67
C ARG A 664 -7.74 -18.11 17.35
N VAL A 665 -7.44 -16.83 17.09
CA VAL A 665 -7.80 -16.13 15.85
C VAL A 665 -7.06 -16.72 14.65
N TYR A 666 -5.76 -16.95 14.79
CA TYR A 666 -4.92 -17.55 13.75
C TYR A 666 -5.40 -18.98 13.42
N SER A 667 -5.75 -19.76 14.44
CA SER A 667 -6.32 -21.10 14.24
C SER A 667 -7.62 -21.07 13.44
N GLY A 668 -8.43 -20.02 13.56
CA GLY A 668 -9.62 -19.80 12.72
C GLY A 668 -9.29 -19.64 11.24
N PHE A 669 -8.23 -18.89 10.92
CA PHE A 669 -7.74 -18.76 9.54
C PHE A 669 -7.26 -20.10 8.99
N LEU A 670 -6.46 -20.84 9.76
CA LEU A 670 -5.92 -22.12 9.31
C LEU A 670 -7.00 -23.20 9.15
N ARG A 671 -8.11 -23.14 9.88
CA ARG A 671 -9.28 -24.01 9.62
C ARG A 671 -9.92 -23.73 8.26
N TRP A 672 -10.04 -22.46 7.86
CA TRP A 672 -10.50 -22.10 6.52
C TRP A 672 -9.52 -22.57 5.44
N THR A 673 -8.21 -22.37 5.66
CA THR A 673 -7.15 -22.90 4.79
C THR A 673 -7.27 -24.41 4.63
N ALA A 674 -7.36 -25.16 5.74
CA ALA A 674 -7.50 -26.61 5.72
C ALA A 674 -8.75 -27.07 4.94
N ARG A 675 -9.87 -26.37 5.13
CA ARG A 675 -11.14 -26.68 4.46
C ARG A 675 -11.02 -26.52 2.94
N LEU A 676 -10.62 -25.35 2.46
CA LEU A 676 -10.61 -25.10 1.01
C LEU A 676 -9.50 -25.89 0.31
N MET A 677 -8.35 -26.11 0.95
CA MET A 677 -7.30 -26.97 0.41
C MET A 677 -7.75 -28.43 0.25
N ARG A 678 -8.53 -28.96 1.18
CA ARG A 678 -9.11 -30.31 1.03
C ARG A 678 -10.09 -30.38 -0.13
N GLN A 679 -10.87 -29.31 -0.35
CA GLN A 679 -11.80 -29.24 -1.47
C GLN A 679 -11.07 -29.17 -2.82
N THR A 680 -9.95 -28.44 -2.93
CA THR A 680 -9.12 -28.36 -4.15
C THR A 680 -8.15 -29.53 -4.34
N GLY A 681 -7.95 -30.34 -3.31
CA GLY A 681 -6.93 -31.40 -3.29
C GLY A 681 -5.49 -30.89 -3.14
N MET A 682 -5.28 -29.62 -2.77
CA MET A 682 -3.95 -29.05 -2.53
C MET A 682 -3.31 -29.65 -1.29
N ARG A 683 -2.02 -30.02 -1.41
CA ARG A 683 -1.24 -30.68 -0.33
C ARG A 683 0.08 -29.97 -0.02
N SER A 684 0.22 -28.72 -0.44
CA SER A 684 1.35 -27.85 -0.11
C SER A 684 0.85 -26.42 0.04
N VAL A 685 1.57 -25.63 0.85
CA VAL A 685 1.29 -24.20 1.05
C VAL A 685 2.56 -23.39 0.85
N ARG A 686 2.44 -22.27 0.13
CA ARG A 686 3.40 -21.17 0.17
C ARG A 686 2.93 -20.11 1.15
N THR A 687 3.82 -19.69 2.04
CA THR A 687 3.65 -18.48 2.83
C THR A 687 4.49 -17.37 2.22
N VAL A 688 4.05 -16.11 2.29
CA VAL A 688 4.82 -14.96 1.76
C VAL A 688 6.20 -14.83 2.42
N GLU A 689 6.24 -15.08 3.73
CA GLU A 689 7.40 -15.10 4.61
C GLU A 689 7.09 -16.04 5.79
N GLY A 690 7.95 -16.06 6.80
CA GLY A 690 7.67 -16.69 8.10
C GLY A 690 8.89 -17.37 8.68
N ASP A 691 9.10 -17.20 9.99
CA ASP A 691 10.09 -17.99 10.71
C ASP A 691 9.67 -19.46 10.83
N ASP A 692 10.51 -20.29 11.44
CA ASP A 692 10.24 -21.72 11.55
C ASP A 692 9.08 -22.03 12.50
N ALA A 693 8.78 -21.13 13.44
CA ALA A 693 7.63 -21.29 14.33
C ALA A 693 6.31 -21.05 13.58
N GLU A 694 6.27 -20.06 12.68
CA GLU A 694 5.12 -19.83 11.81
C GLU A 694 4.95 -20.97 10.79
N VAL A 695 6.03 -21.45 10.16
CA VAL A 695 5.95 -22.61 9.24
C VAL A 695 5.49 -23.87 9.98
N ALA A 696 6.00 -24.13 11.19
CA ALA A 696 5.55 -25.25 12.02
C ALA A 696 4.08 -25.14 12.43
N ARG A 697 3.58 -23.91 12.67
CA ARG A 697 2.16 -23.66 12.95
C ARG A 697 1.28 -24.05 11.76
N PHE A 698 1.69 -23.72 10.54
CA PHE A 698 1.00 -24.17 9.32
C PHE A 698 1.00 -25.69 9.19
N ALA A 699 2.17 -26.32 9.32
CA ALA A 699 2.30 -27.78 9.23
C ALA A 699 1.41 -28.52 10.24
N LYS A 700 1.42 -28.08 11.49
CA LYS A 700 0.56 -28.63 12.55
C LYS A 700 -0.93 -28.52 12.22
N ALA A 701 -1.36 -27.40 11.64
CA ALA A 701 -2.77 -27.19 11.29
C ALA A 701 -3.19 -27.90 10.00
N LEU A 702 -2.22 -28.30 9.16
CA LEU A 702 -2.42 -28.89 7.84
C LEU A 702 -1.70 -30.24 7.72
N PRO A 703 -2.01 -31.23 8.58
CA PRO A 703 -1.28 -32.50 8.63
C PRO A 703 -1.42 -33.38 7.38
N PHE A 704 -2.32 -33.01 6.46
CA PHE A 704 -2.52 -33.69 5.18
C PHE A 704 -1.58 -33.17 4.07
N CYS A 705 -0.87 -32.07 4.33
CA CYS A 705 0.13 -31.54 3.42
C CYS A 705 1.34 -32.47 3.38
N HIS A 706 1.88 -32.69 2.19
CA HIS A 706 3.10 -33.48 2.03
C HIS A 706 4.35 -32.63 2.31
N SER A 707 4.28 -31.31 2.16
CA SER A 707 5.41 -30.41 2.44
C SER A 707 4.96 -28.94 2.54
N MET A 708 5.89 -28.08 2.98
CA MET A 708 5.73 -26.62 3.02
C MET A 708 6.68 -25.97 2.01
N PHE A 709 6.20 -24.96 1.28
CA PHE A 709 6.93 -24.22 0.25
C PHE A 709 7.03 -22.71 0.60
N PRO A 710 7.53 -22.34 1.79
CA PRO A 710 7.49 -20.96 2.24
C PRO A 710 8.40 -20.04 1.42
N ASP A 711 8.14 -18.75 1.58
CA ASP A 711 8.81 -17.60 1.00
C ASP A 711 8.42 -17.29 -0.45
N MET A 712 8.02 -16.03 -0.69
CA MET A 712 7.89 -15.44 -2.03
C MET A 712 9.26 -14.97 -2.50
N GLY A 713 9.93 -15.79 -3.32
CA GLY A 713 11.38 -15.64 -3.55
C GLY A 713 12.13 -15.70 -2.22
N ARG A 714 13.23 -14.96 -2.08
CA ARG A 714 14.09 -15.05 -0.88
C ARG A 714 13.74 -14.04 0.21
N TYR A 715 12.45 -13.74 0.41
CA TYR A 715 11.99 -12.73 1.37
C TYR A 715 12.38 -13.02 2.82
N SER A 716 12.59 -14.29 3.20
CA SER A 716 13.12 -14.64 4.54
C SER A 716 14.57 -14.21 4.77
N GLY A 717 15.31 -13.84 3.73
CA GLY A 717 16.74 -13.49 3.79
C GLY A 717 17.66 -14.68 4.11
N ARG A 718 17.13 -15.90 4.19
CA ARG A 718 17.91 -17.12 4.48
C ARG A 718 18.79 -17.48 3.30
N GLU A 719 19.95 -18.08 3.61
CA GLU A 719 20.94 -18.51 2.63
C GLU A 719 21.47 -19.90 2.96
N ARG A 720 22.03 -20.56 1.94
CA ARG A 720 22.62 -21.91 1.96
C ARG A 720 21.54 -22.99 2.11
N ILE A 721 21.65 -24.04 1.30
CA ILE A 721 20.59 -25.05 1.15
C ILE A 721 20.16 -25.70 2.47
N ALA A 722 21.08 -25.90 3.43
CA ALA A 722 20.77 -26.44 4.75
C ALA A 722 19.77 -25.59 5.58
N ASN A 723 19.64 -24.29 5.30
CA ASN A 723 18.66 -23.40 5.94
C ASN A 723 17.38 -23.22 5.12
N LEU A 724 17.34 -23.80 3.91
CA LEU A 724 16.24 -23.68 2.94
C LEU A 724 15.49 -25.01 2.80
N THR A 725 16.19 -26.14 2.90
CA THR A 725 15.62 -27.48 2.80
C THR A 725 15.90 -28.25 4.08
N TYR A 726 14.85 -28.57 4.83
CA TYR A 726 14.95 -29.23 6.13
C TYR A 726 13.64 -29.92 6.50
N SER A 727 13.66 -30.68 7.59
CA SER A 727 12.45 -31.24 8.20
C SER A 727 12.08 -30.45 9.46
N LEU A 728 10.79 -30.19 9.64
CA LEU A 728 10.27 -29.76 10.93
C LEU A 728 10.39 -30.89 11.97
N PRO A 729 10.23 -30.60 13.28
CA PRO A 729 10.30 -31.63 14.32
C PRO A 729 9.31 -32.79 14.15
N ASP A 730 8.17 -32.56 13.48
CA ASP A 730 7.18 -33.59 13.16
C ASP A 730 7.51 -34.41 11.88
N GLY A 731 8.65 -34.15 11.25
CA GLY A 731 9.11 -34.79 10.02
C GLY A 731 8.57 -34.17 8.73
N THR A 732 7.78 -33.09 8.80
CA THR A 732 7.26 -32.40 7.61
C THR A 732 8.41 -31.76 6.83
N PRO A 733 8.59 -32.09 5.53
CA PRO A 733 9.56 -31.42 4.68
C PRO A 733 9.22 -29.94 4.46
N VAL A 734 10.23 -29.09 4.54
CA VAL A 734 10.18 -27.66 4.20
C VAL A 734 11.14 -27.38 3.07
N PHE A 735 10.65 -26.73 2.02
CA PHE A 735 11.43 -26.28 0.86
C PHE A 735 11.24 -24.77 0.69
N ARG A 736 12.02 -23.98 1.42
CA ARG A 736 12.06 -22.52 1.24
C ARG A 736 12.57 -22.18 -0.16
N ALA A 737 12.09 -21.08 -0.72
CA ALA A 737 12.50 -20.64 -2.05
C ALA A 737 14.03 -20.48 -2.15
N VAL A 738 14.63 -21.20 -3.09
CA VAL A 738 16.08 -21.16 -3.37
C VAL A 738 16.41 -20.05 -4.36
N THR A 739 15.53 -19.85 -5.34
CA THR A 739 15.68 -18.84 -6.39
C THR A 739 14.83 -17.60 -6.10
N SER A 740 15.27 -16.50 -6.66
CA SER A 740 14.55 -15.23 -6.73
C SER A 740 14.60 -14.72 -8.18
N TRP A 741 14.48 -13.41 -8.38
CA TRP A 741 14.65 -12.75 -9.67
C TRP A 741 15.81 -11.74 -9.64
N ARG A 742 16.70 -11.81 -8.65
CA ARG A 742 17.74 -10.80 -8.41
C ARG A 742 18.77 -10.68 -9.52
N TYR A 743 18.95 -11.74 -10.32
CA TYR A 743 19.84 -11.74 -11.50
C TYR A 743 19.05 -11.75 -12.81
N GLY A 744 17.76 -11.40 -12.78
CA GLY A 744 16.89 -11.39 -13.95
C GLY A 744 16.65 -12.77 -14.54
N LYS A 745 16.35 -12.82 -15.84
CA LYS A 745 15.90 -14.03 -16.55
C LYS A 745 16.95 -15.13 -16.69
N GLU A 746 18.23 -14.77 -16.68
CA GLU A 746 19.36 -15.72 -16.82
C GLU A 746 19.90 -16.21 -15.46
N GLY A 747 19.31 -15.73 -14.36
CA GLY A 747 19.80 -15.95 -13.00
C GLY A 747 19.55 -17.33 -12.41
N PHE A 748 18.62 -18.11 -12.97
CA PHE A 748 18.05 -19.27 -12.26
C PHE A 748 19.10 -20.28 -11.79
N TYR A 749 19.92 -20.81 -12.71
CA TYR A 749 20.95 -21.80 -12.36
C TYR A 749 22.08 -21.22 -11.52
N ARG A 750 22.39 -19.93 -11.70
CA ARG A 750 23.36 -19.23 -10.85
C ARG A 750 22.89 -19.26 -9.39
N GLU A 751 21.65 -18.88 -9.12
CA GLU A 751 21.11 -18.90 -7.77
C GLU A 751 21.04 -20.32 -7.19
N VAL A 752 20.62 -21.32 -7.98
CA VAL A 752 20.63 -22.73 -7.55
C VAL A 752 22.05 -23.14 -7.13
N ARG A 753 23.07 -22.84 -7.93
CA ARG A 753 24.47 -23.20 -7.60
C ARG A 753 25.02 -22.46 -6.39
N GLU A 754 24.72 -21.16 -6.26
CA GLU A 754 25.14 -20.36 -5.10
C GLU A 754 24.59 -20.91 -3.79
N GLN A 755 23.36 -21.46 -3.79
CA GLN A 755 22.74 -21.99 -2.58
C GLN A 755 23.07 -23.46 -2.29
N VAL A 756 23.14 -24.30 -3.33
CA VAL A 756 23.34 -25.76 -3.20
C VAL A 756 24.83 -26.13 -3.10
N GLY A 757 25.70 -25.44 -3.83
CA GLY A 757 27.11 -25.80 -3.94
C GLY A 757 27.32 -27.24 -4.46
N SER A 758 28.24 -27.98 -3.84
CA SER A 758 28.60 -29.35 -4.20
C SER A 758 27.75 -30.44 -3.53
N GLN A 759 26.77 -30.08 -2.69
CA GLN A 759 25.98 -31.05 -1.92
C GLN A 759 25.04 -31.87 -2.82
N ARG A 760 25.09 -33.20 -2.69
CA ARG A 760 24.22 -34.13 -3.43
C ARG A 760 23.84 -35.35 -2.57
N PRO A 761 22.63 -35.92 -2.74
CA PRO A 761 21.53 -35.35 -3.51
C PRO A 761 21.00 -34.08 -2.84
N GLU A 762 20.39 -33.17 -3.59
CA GLU A 762 19.74 -31.99 -3.01
C GLU A 762 18.37 -31.67 -3.59
N PHE A 763 17.55 -30.96 -2.81
CA PHE A 763 16.12 -30.75 -3.09
C PHE A 763 15.79 -29.26 -3.05
N VAL A 764 15.26 -28.75 -4.16
CA VAL A 764 15.19 -27.32 -4.44
C VAL A 764 13.77 -26.91 -4.78
N ASN A 765 13.24 -25.94 -4.03
CA ASN A 765 12.12 -25.10 -4.47
C ASN A 765 12.66 -24.01 -5.41
N GLY A 766 12.53 -24.26 -6.71
CA GLY A 766 12.82 -23.32 -7.77
C GLY A 766 11.65 -22.35 -7.94
N PHE A 767 11.57 -21.36 -7.05
CA PHE A 767 10.59 -20.28 -7.15
C PHE A 767 10.73 -19.53 -8.48
N ALA A 768 9.61 -19.45 -9.23
CA ALA A 768 9.54 -18.73 -10.50
C ALA A 768 8.67 -17.48 -10.33
N HIS A 769 9.29 -16.30 -10.46
CA HIS A 769 8.60 -15.01 -10.37
C HIS A 769 7.74 -14.75 -11.61
N VAL A 770 6.40 -14.69 -11.43
CA VAL A 770 5.43 -14.63 -12.53
C VAL A 770 5.67 -13.43 -13.46
N TRP A 771 6.11 -12.30 -12.89
CA TRP A 771 6.30 -11.04 -13.61
C TRP A 771 7.65 -10.96 -14.34
N THR A 772 8.60 -11.84 -14.02
CA THR A 772 9.93 -11.87 -14.65
C THR A 772 10.08 -13.04 -15.62
N LEU A 773 9.56 -14.21 -15.29
CA LEU A 773 9.75 -15.44 -16.06
C LEU A 773 8.46 -15.84 -16.79
N GLY A 774 8.49 -15.75 -18.13
CA GLY A 774 7.44 -16.26 -18.99
C GLY A 774 7.61 -17.76 -19.31
N MET A 775 6.65 -18.34 -20.05
CA MET A 775 6.73 -19.76 -20.42
C MET A 775 7.96 -20.11 -21.27
N GLU A 776 8.38 -19.22 -22.18
CA GLU A 776 9.60 -19.43 -22.97
C GLU A 776 10.86 -19.42 -22.10
N ASP A 777 10.89 -18.58 -21.06
CA ASP A 777 12.00 -18.54 -20.10
C ASP A 777 12.07 -19.85 -19.28
N LEU A 778 10.91 -20.37 -18.83
CA LEU A 778 10.84 -21.66 -18.13
C LEU A 778 11.23 -22.84 -19.03
N ALA A 779 10.76 -22.83 -20.28
CA ALA A 779 11.10 -23.84 -21.27
C ALA A 779 12.61 -23.84 -21.55
N ARG A 780 13.21 -22.65 -21.66
CA ARG A 780 14.67 -22.48 -21.79
C ARG A 780 15.41 -23.00 -20.56
N ILE A 781 14.96 -22.67 -19.34
CA ILE A 781 15.52 -23.21 -18.10
C ILE A 781 15.52 -24.74 -18.15
N TYR A 782 14.39 -25.36 -18.52
CA TYR A 782 14.29 -26.82 -18.63
C TYR A 782 15.20 -27.41 -19.73
N ALA A 783 15.26 -26.77 -20.91
CA ALA A 783 16.09 -27.21 -22.03
C ALA A 783 17.59 -27.12 -21.72
N GLN A 784 18.02 -26.09 -21.00
CA GLN A 784 19.41 -25.83 -20.61
C GLN A 784 19.79 -26.50 -19.28
N ARG A 785 19.01 -27.47 -18.81
CA ARG A 785 19.26 -28.12 -17.53
C ARG A 785 20.61 -28.80 -17.48
N LEU A 786 21.27 -28.65 -16.35
CA LEU A 786 22.57 -29.24 -16.09
C LEU A 786 22.42 -30.77 -15.95
N PRO A 787 23.44 -31.59 -16.30
CA PRO A 787 23.31 -33.05 -16.31
C PRO A 787 22.92 -33.69 -14.96
N ASP A 788 23.21 -33.00 -13.86
CA ASP A 788 22.87 -33.39 -12.50
C ASP A 788 21.50 -32.86 -12.04
N VAL A 789 20.78 -32.06 -12.83
CA VAL A 789 19.48 -31.49 -12.48
C VAL A 789 18.33 -32.34 -13.01
N VAL A 790 17.37 -32.66 -12.13
CA VAL A 790 16.14 -33.36 -12.49
C VAL A 790 14.95 -32.51 -12.04
N PHE A 791 14.09 -32.12 -13.00
CA PHE A 791 12.86 -31.42 -12.68
C PHE A 791 11.77 -32.39 -12.24
N VAL A 792 11.06 -32.05 -11.18
CA VAL A 792 10.03 -32.87 -10.53
C VAL A 792 8.88 -32.00 -10.04
N THR A 793 7.73 -32.60 -9.76
CA THR A 793 6.62 -31.89 -9.11
C THR A 793 6.90 -31.71 -7.61
N PRO A 794 6.24 -30.77 -6.91
CA PRO A 794 6.32 -30.65 -5.45
C PRO A 794 6.07 -31.96 -4.70
N THR A 795 5.08 -32.76 -5.11
CA THR A 795 4.77 -34.08 -4.54
C THR A 795 5.93 -35.05 -4.71
N GLN A 796 6.53 -35.10 -5.90
CA GLN A 796 7.69 -35.94 -6.18
C GLN A 796 8.92 -35.47 -5.39
N LEU A 797 9.15 -34.16 -5.27
CA LEU A 797 10.23 -33.57 -4.48
C LEU A 797 10.15 -34.00 -3.01
N ALA A 798 8.97 -33.87 -2.39
CA ALA A 798 8.72 -34.30 -1.02
C ALA A 798 8.95 -35.81 -0.83
N THR A 799 8.53 -36.62 -1.81
CA THR A 799 8.73 -38.07 -1.80
C THR A 799 10.20 -38.44 -1.83
N LEU A 800 10.97 -37.87 -2.76
CA LEU A 800 12.41 -38.12 -2.92
C LEU A 800 13.21 -37.65 -1.70
N TYR A 801 12.86 -36.50 -1.13
CA TYR A 801 13.49 -35.99 0.09
C TYR A 801 13.31 -36.96 1.27
N ARG A 802 12.09 -37.48 1.47
CA ARG A 802 11.84 -38.49 2.51
C ARG A 802 12.62 -39.78 2.28
N GLN A 803 12.71 -40.25 1.04
CA GLN A 803 13.54 -41.42 0.70
C GLN A 803 15.02 -41.16 1.02
N ALA A 804 15.54 -39.97 0.69
CA ALA A 804 16.92 -39.60 0.99
C ALA A 804 17.18 -39.53 2.51
N ARG A 805 16.23 -38.97 3.28
CA ARG A 805 16.23 -38.97 4.75
C ARG A 805 16.28 -40.38 5.32
N GLN A 806 15.42 -41.28 4.86
CA GLN A 806 15.38 -42.68 5.30
C GLN A 806 16.68 -43.43 5.01
N ARG A 807 17.38 -43.08 3.92
CA ARG A 807 18.69 -43.65 3.58
C ARG A 807 19.88 -42.95 4.27
N GLY A 808 19.64 -41.91 5.07
CA GLY A 808 20.70 -41.11 5.70
C GLY A 808 21.54 -40.29 4.71
N TRP A 809 21.00 -39.97 3.54
CA TRP A 809 21.71 -39.21 2.49
C TRP A 809 21.58 -37.70 2.66
N THR A 810 20.67 -37.25 3.52
CA THR A 810 20.46 -35.84 3.88
C THR A 810 20.53 -35.69 5.39
N ARG A 811 20.99 -34.51 5.86
CA ARG A 811 21.14 -34.21 7.28
C ARG A 811 19.82 -34.00 7.98
#